data_AF-A0A2G5V8W8-F1
#
_entry.id   AF-A0A2G5V8W8-F1
#
_cell.length_a   1.000
_cell.length_b   1.000
_cell.length_c   1.000
_cell.angle_alpha   90.00
_cell.angle_beta   90.00
_cell.angle_gamma   90.00
#
_symmetry.space_group_name_H-M   'P 1'
#
loop_
_entity.id
_entity.type
_entity.pdbx_description
1 polymer ?
#
loop_
_entity_poly.entity_id
_entity_poly.type
_entity_poly.pdbx_seq_one_letter_code
_entity_poly.pdbx_strand_id
1 'polypeptide(L)'
;MCWKMLIMYLIIGILLAPKFLSAQGQAKSDLELLTDDFQIFARVTNAIYLQASAIRKDIKAHDVIVEFLKISSMDFENIIAIDAKRAMSHLESLYADVQEFSERYDDQDEKIFEDNSKKLRNFSYNFPVVGRLVEDKIVTNVEILKAVKGLIEIMDQFEKNCSSKIVEKATEVLERYTVEERNKWDKKKDDKNKDEEDENDENDRKRRNADTVISNATLKGIKSLSTSFKEFEPCFKAIKDLNATLKASLMYSTGWRYEWTIGLIENFSGELENLTKILADFEPWLRESHSFLSQLRSYTIGDQISQTVNYHKSHSEILDPPIQGLTVAFLEPKDMIKVADDLKSTFFKNQVSRGSDVMDLNKALGSFHRIAKAIQPLIASWKAIEKLDEEAVEDYAAVFQNLLRLENFASNHSVNALEYLKVVNGSIQKCLEKPSKDYSKIAQKFENQQSKAKAVMKQFREFIQMLNEKFFGGLLDPDSGKLPSEECLRETLNDGFKELKEKNQQLEIGNANEVWSRMNSDYKDCLEKKIHSTSIGSTLNLFSSLNLARKALTESLEEFYNHQKSNKLDVELKKVLIESRRPESLKCLQKDISEEMIKTLWKTNAFFREVFYVPDEETVQSLIRYLGLIDQVKTNLTLIDDQVRQVGKRPKRATAPTDLVLALNGSKLHSENLGISVRALLDLVKVRANRDKLLAIKFNGEARDLMEEKGDLSSFREPQVELRKLLKEADSINEMAKELRRNKTVVQMAGIFEKVSPIHGIYGNRQKLWELSKDDKTDDPKYGSAREHWKTLVDLNLNFQRYSARVKDGQFTVNAVMKYFDKIFGHVNEQKANTVVVNQSHLSWLFIFCIAIGVVLLLLITCLVLYGFTEKGKLKYKNLWLYYFGKPIDFESRWRYSLFMDMENGGKNALLDAVRETNKTNMLNALKRGVYVNAYNKYGNTALHVAARRGHWELAEILIKYGADRSLLNYKNRTAEQYIPTNFKHSQREMEKEVKDKTELYKKVEEIFKKYEKKSFRMSVPEVFPTSSFHIWIEERTDDDVTEKFMAQFQSISSYEIMSTTTHCIVKCDENGVLETENFDILSMILNGAIMVQDKWMTACLKDHKEIGHDSKYLVKKVKFNGVIYATVLEWSMAMAKSEMPYLCGVYVAVVMREYKNLISLAALVTNHGAVMMSEFPDKEKFNEGSRPYLHSHLGPLFLINDGETDLSAYKNDKMYTLFTEYEFLAFMLKRNIKRDRSKNPMDGMKNDF
;
A
#
# COMPACT_ATOMS: atom_id res chain seq x y z
N MET A 1 3.15 -43.47 -73.11
CA MET A 1 3.18 -42.26 -72.26
C MET A 1 2.18 -42.36 -71.09
N CYS A 2 0.94 -42.83 -71.30
CA CYS A 2 -0.03 -43.05 -70.21
C CYS A 2 0.39 -44.07 -69.13
N TRP A 3 1.16 -45.11 -69.48
CA TRP A 3 1.54 -46.14 -68.51
C TRP A 3 2.63 -45.68 -67.52
N LYS A 4 3.52 -44.78 -67.95
CA LYS A 4 4.50 -44.12 -67.07
C LYS A 4 3.84 -43.10 -66.14
N MET A 5 2.77 -42.42 -66.58
CA MET A 5 1.97 -41.58 -65.67
C MET A 5 1.21 -42.40 -64.63
N LEU A 6 0.65 -43.55 -64.99
CA LEU A 6 -0.11 -44.38 -64.05
C LEU A 6 0.77 -44.94 -62.93
N ILE A 7 2.00 -45.35 -63.25
CA ILE A 7 2.99 -45.80 -62.26
C ILE A 7 3.49 -44.62 -61.40
N MET A 8 3.64 -43.42 -61.98
CA MET A 8 4.01 -42.22 -61.21
C MET A 8 2.90 -41.78 -60.25
N TYR A 9 1.62 -41.88 -60.63
CA TYR A 9 0.48 -41.62 -59.74
C TYR A 9 0.31 -42.69 -58.66
N LEU A 10 0.61 -43.97 -58.95
CA LEU A 10 0.62 -45.04 -57.95
C LEU A 10 1.78 -44.91 -56.96
N ILE A 11 2.97 -44.52 -57.42
CA ILE A 11 4.14 -44.29 -56.55
C ILE A 11 3.97 -43.02 -55.71
N ILE A 12 3.38 -41.95 -56.26
CA ILE A 12 3.00 -40.75 -55.50
C ILE A 12 1.89 -41.08 -54.48
N GLY A 13 0.93 -41.93 -54.83
CA GLY A 13 -0.11 -42.42 -53.91
C GLY A 13 0.44 -43.28 -52.76
N ILE A 14 1.48 -44.09 -53.01
CA ILE A 14 2.10 -44.96 -51.99
C ILE A 14 3.14 -44.20 -51.15
N LEU A 15 3.85 -43.22 -51.70
CA LEU A 15 4.81 -42.37 -50.96
C LEU A 15 4.13 -41.24 -50.16
N LEU A 16 2.91 -40.84 -50.50
CA LEU A 16 2.10 -39.92 -49.69
C LEU A 16 1.26 -40.64 -48.61
N ALA A 17 1.17 -41.97 -48.64
CA ALA A 17 0.44 -42.74 -47.64
C ALA A 17 0.96 -42.56 -46.20
N PRO A 18 2.27 -42.43 -45.90
CA PRO A 18 2.72 -42.30 -44.51
C PRO A 18 2.49 -40.91 -43.89
N LYS A 19 2.12 -39.88 -44.67
CA LYS A 19 1.81 -38.54 -44.14
C LYS A 19 0.32 -38.19 -44.07
N PHE A 20 -0.55 -39.03 -44.66
CA PHE A 20 -2.00 -38.95 -44.44
C PHE A 20 -2.51 -39.94 -43.37
N LEU A 21 -1.64 -40.79 -42.82
CA LEU A 21 -1.98 -41.80 -41.81
C LEU A 21 -1.54 -41.46 -40.37
N SER A 22 -0.95 -40.28 -40.10
CA SER A 22 -0.67 -39.83 -38.73
C SER A 22 -1.77 -38.95 -38.11
N ALA A 23 -2.91 -38.79 -38.79
CA ALA A 23 -4.13 -38.22 -38.23
C ALA A 23 -5.28 -39.24 -38.23
N GLN A 24 -5.00 -40.50 -37.88
CA GLN A 24 -6.06 -41.32 -37.30
C GLN A 24 -6.35 -40.74 -35.92
N GLY A 25 -7.36 -39.86 -35.85
CA GLY A 25 -7.94 -39.45 -34.58
C GLY A 25 -8.25 -40.71 -33.78
N GLN A 26 -7.62 -40.84 -32.61
CA GLN A 26 -7.96 -41.90 -31.66
C GLN A 26 -9.49 -41.97 -31.57
N ALA A 27 -10.05 -43.18 -31.72
CA ALA A 27 -11.47 -43.38 -31.53
C ALA A 27 -11.86 -42.80 -30.17
N LYS A 28 -12.76 -41.80 -30.17
CA LYS A 28 -13.16 -41.11 -28.95
C LYS A 28 -13.59 -42.12 -27.89
N SER A 29 -13.13 -41.91 -26.67
CA SER A 29 -13.50 -42.78 -25.55
C SER A 29 -15.00 -42.67 -25.25
N ASP A 30 -15.59 -43.69 -24.65
CA ASP A 30 -17.01 -43.65 -24.27
C ASP A 30 -17.30 -42.52 -23.25
N LEU A 31 -16.34 -42.22 -22.38
CA LEU A 31 -16.40 -41.06 -21.48
C LEU A 31 -16.41 -39.74 -22.25
N GLU A 32 -15.54 -39.60 -23.25
CA GLU A 32 -15.47 -38.39 -24.08
C GLU A 32 -16.76 -38.17 -24.85
N LEU A 33 -17.32 -39.22 -25.44
CA LEU A 33 -18.57 -39.13 -26.17
C LEU A 33 -19.77 -38.82 -25.25
N LEU A 34 -19.82 -39.39 -24.04
CA LEU A 34 -20.83 -38.99 -23.04
C LEU A 34 -20.65 -37.54 -22.59
N THR A 35 -19.40 -37.10 -22.45
CA THR A 35 -19.07 -35.73 -22.07
C THR A 35 -19.51 -34.74 -23.15
N ASP A 36 -19.32 -35.08 -24.43
CA ASP A 36 -19.81 -34.31 -25.57
C ASP A 36 -21.35 -34.16 -25.53
N ASP A 37 -22.07 -35.23 -25.21
CA ASP A 37 -23.52 -35.23 -25.04
C ASP A 37 -23.96 -34.27 -23.91
N PHE A 38 -23.32 -34.36 -22.73
CA PHE A 38 -23.61 -33.42 -21.64
C PHE A 38 -23.15 -31.98 -21.92
N GLN A 39 -22.12 -31.76 -22.73
CA GLN A 39 -21.71 -30.43 -23.15
C GLN A 39 -22.77 -29.76 -24.03
N ILE A 40 -23.39 -30.49 -24.95
CA ILE A 40 -24.54 -30.01 -25.73
C ILE A 40 -25.65 -29.55 -24.79
N PHE A 41 -26.00 -30.41 -23.81
CA PHE A 41 -27.02 -30.11 -22.81
C PHE A 41 -26.68 -28.87 -21.97
N ALA A 42 -25.42 -28.73 -21.54
CA ALA A 42 -24.93 -27.62 -20.73
C ALA A 42 -24.91 -26.29 -21.52
N ARG A 43 -24.41 -26.29 -22.75
CA ARG A 43 -24.34 -25.08 -23.61
C ARG A 43 -25.72 -24.52 -23.90
N VAL A 44 -26.69 -25.38 -24.23
CA VAL A 44 -28.08 -24.95 -24.46
C VAL A 44 -28.69 -24.38 -23.17
N THR A 45 -28.48 -25.03 -22.03
CA THR A 45 -28.98 -24.56 -20.72
C THR A 45 -28.37 -23.19 -20.34
N ASN A 46 -27.07 -23.02 -20.55
CA ASN A 46 -26.35 -21.78 -20.25
C ASN A 46 -26.76 -20.65 -21.21
N ALA A 47 -27.00 -20.95 -22.50
CA ALA A 47 -27.55 -19.99 -23.46
C ALA A 47 -28.95 -19.49 -23.06
N ILE A 48 -29.83 -20.38 -22.58
CA ILE A 48 -31.15 -20.01 -22.06
C ILE A 48 -31.00 -19.08 -20.84
N TYR A 49 -30.09 -19.41 -19.91
CA TYR A 49 -29.80 -18.58 -18.75
C TYR A 49 -29.31 -17.17 -19.15
N LEU A 50 -28.32 -17.08 -20.04
CA LEU A 50 -27.76 -15.81 -20.49
C LEU A 50 -28.79 -14.96 -21.25
N GLN A 51 -29.58 -15.57 -22.14
CA GLN A 51 -30.64 -14.88 -22.87
C GLN A 51 -31.74 -14.38 -21.93
N ALA A 52 -32.22 -15.21 -21.00
CA ALA A 52 -33.25 -14.82 -20.04
C ALA A 52 -32.78 -13.68 -19.12
N SER A 53 -31.54 -13.77 -18.64
CA SER A 53 -30.96 -12.77 -17.74
C SER A 53 -30.64 -11.45 -18.45
N ALA A 54 -30.21 -11.50 -19.73
CA ALA A 54 -30.06 -10.30 -20.56
C ALA A 54 -31.39 -9.58 -20.80
N ILE A 55 -32.50 -10.33 -20.99
CA ILE A 55 -33.86 -9.75 -21.09
C ILE A 55 -34.28 -9.10 -19.77
N ARG A 56 -34.01 -9.76 -18.63
CA ARG A 56 -34.33 -9.23 -17.29
C ARG A 56 -33.41 -8.09 -16.84
N LYS A 57 -32.28 -7.88 -17.53
CA LYS A 57 -31.21 -6.95 -17.16
C LYS A 57 -30.49 -7.33 -15.85
N ASP A 58 -30.41 -8.62 -15.58
CA ASP A 58 -29.75 -9.18 -14.39
C ASP A 58 -28.23 -9.37 -14.59
N ILE A 59 -27.74 -9.30 -15.83
CA ILE A 59 -26.33 -9.51 -16.22
C ILE A 59 -25.89 -8.41 -17.18
N LYS A 60 -24.65 -7.92 -17.03
CA LYS A 60 -24.03 -7.00 -18.00
C LYS A 60 -23.18 -7.76 -19.01
N ALA A 61 -23.08 -7.25 -20.24
CA ALA A 61 -22.20 -7.81 -21.27
C ALA A 61 -20.74 -7.85 -20.82
N HIS A 62 -20.32 -6.78 -20.14
CA HIS A 62 -19.00 -6.66 -19.52
C HIS A 62 -18.65 -7.85 -18.62
N ASP A 63 -19.55 -8.28 -17.73
CA ASP A 63 -19.30 -9.38 -16.80
C ASP A 63 -19.04 -10.71 -17.54
N VAL A 64 -19.75 -10.94 -18.65
CA VAL A 64 -19.58 -12.11 -19.52
C VAL A 64 -18.27 -12.05 -20.30
N ILE A 65 -17.86 -10.86 -20.74
CA ILE A 65 -16.63 -10.66 -21.51
C ILE A 65 -15.40 -10.87 -20.63
N VAL A 66 -15.35 -10.21 -19.48
CA VAL A 66 -14.27 -10.37 -18.50
C VAL A 66 -14.11 -11.83 -18.08
N GLU A 67 -15.23 -12.56 -17.92
CA GLU A 67 -15.21 -14.00 -17.65
C GLU A 67 -14.57 -14.82 -18.78
N PHE A 68 -14.87 -14.50 -20.04
CA PHE A 68 -14.25 -15.16 -21.20
C PHE A 68 -12.77 -14.83 -21.36
N LEU A 69 -12.41 -13.59 -21.07
CA LEU A 69 -11.05 -13.08 -21.14
C LEU A 69 -10.20 -13.54 -19.95
N LYS A 70 -10.79 -14.24 -18.97
CA LYS A 70 -10.08 -14.79 -17.80
C LYS A 70 -9.33 -13.72 -16.97
N ILE A 71 -9.76 -12.47 -17.07
CA ILE A 71 -9.17 -11.32 -16.39
C ILE A 71 -10.11 -10.87 -15.26
N SER A 72 -9.59 -10.11 -14.29
CA SER A 72 -10.46 -9.45 -13.30
C SER A 72 -11.19 -8.25 -13.93
N SER A 73 -12.38 -7.89 -13.43
CA SER A 73 -13.10 -6.72 -13.96
C SER A 73 -12.30 -5.43 -13.77
N MET A 74 -11.53 -5.35 -12.69
CA MET A 74 -10.71 -4.18 -12.36
C MET A 74 -9.54 -4.05 -13.35
N ASP A 75 -8.79 -5.13 -13.57
CA ASP A 75 -7.64 -5.10 -14.49
C ASP A 75 -8.10 -4.84 -15.92
N PHE A 76 -9.21 -5.46 -16.35
CA PHE A 76 -9.78 -5.22 -17.67
C PHE A 76 -10.17 -3.76 -17.88
N GLU A 77 -10.91 -3.16 -16.93
CA GLU A 77 -11.33 -1.75 -17.01
C GLU A 77 -10.12 -0.80 -17.05
N ASN A 78 -9.08 -1.08 -16.27
CA ASN A 78 -7.87 -0.27 -16.24
C ASN A 78 -7.04 -0.40 -17.53
N ILE A 79 -6.89 -1.61 -18.09
CA ILE A 79 -6.19 -1.83 -19.36
C ILE A 79 -6.91 -1.10 -20.50
N ILE A 80 -8.24 -1.13 -20.54
CA ILE A 80 -9.01 -0.43 -21.58
C ILE A 80 -9.31 1.03 -21.22
N ALA A 81 -8.74 1.62 -20.17
CA ALA A 81 -8.99 3.02 -19.81
C ALA A 81 -8.24 3.98 -20.75
N ILE A 82 -7.03 3.63 -21.19
CA ILE A 82 -6.12 4.49 -21.97
C ILE A 82 -6.69 4.94 -23.32
N ASP A 83 -6.57 6.22 -23.69
CA ASP A 83 -6.89 6.68 -25.06
C ASP A 83 -5.79 6.22 -26.04
N ALA A 84 -5.87 4.95 -26.46
CA ALA A 84 -4.85 4.29 -27.25
C ALA A 84 -4.51 5.03 -28.56
N LYS A 85 -5.49 5.60 -29.26
CA LYS A 85 -5.25 6.36 -30.51
C LYS A 85 -4.42 7.62 -30.25
N ARG A 86 -4.79 8.36 -29.21
CA ARG A 86 -4.03 9.55 -28.80
C ARG A 86 -2.64 9.16 -28.30
N ALA A 87 -2.55 8.07 -27.54
CA ALA A 87 -1.30 7.57 -27.00
C ALA A 87 -0.30 7.19 -28.09
N MET A 88 -0.73 6.45 -29.11
CA MET A 88 0.11 6.09 -30.27
C MET A 88 0.63 7.32 -31.01
N SER A 89 -0.27 8.24 -31.39
CA SER A 89 0.11 9.44 -32.16
C SER A 89 1.09 10.35 -31.40
N HIS A 90 0.91 10.49 -30.09
CA HIS A 90 1.82 11.25 -29.24
C HIS A 90 3.17 10.55 -29.08
N LEU A 91 3.18 9.23 -28.90
CA LEU A 91 4.40 8.44 -28.76
C LEU A 91 5.26 8.50 -30.03
N GLU A 92 4.64 8.40 -31.21
CA GLU A 92 5.31 8.58 -32.51
C GLU A 92 5.93 9.97 -32.67
N SER A 93 5.17 11.03 -32.37
CA SER A 93 5.66 12.41 -32.45
C SER A 93 6.82 12.65 -31.48
N LEU A 94 6.67 12.23 -30.24
CA LEU A 94 7.65 12.45 -29.20
C LEU A 94 8.94 11.67 -29.47
N TYR A 95 8.84 10.43 -29.92
CA TYR A 95 10.00 9.64 -30.30
C TYR A 95 10.79 10.29 -31.43
N ALA A 96 10.10 10.78 -32.47
CA ALA A 96 10.74 11.51 -33.57
C ALA A 96 11.45 12.80 -33.09
N ASP A 97 10.80 13.59 -32.23
CA ASP A 97 11.37 14.83 -31.70
C ASP A 97 12.61 14.57 -30.81
N VAL A 98 12.55 13.51 -29.99
CA VAL A 98 13.66 13.08 -29.12
C VAL A 98 14.84 12.57 -29.96
N GLN A 99 14.58 11.77 -30.99
CA GLN A 99 15.61 11.25 -31.88
C GLN A 99 16.30 12.39 -32.68
N GLU A 100 15.54 13.34 -33.21
CA GLU A 100 16.07 14.52 -33.89
C GLU A 100 16.92 15.40 -32.94
N PHE A 101 16.57 15.43 -31.66
CA PHE A 101 17.37 16.14 -30.65
C PHE A 101 18.65 15.36 -30.29
N SER A 102 18.58 14.04 -30.08
CA SER A 102 19.75 13.23 -29.73
C SER A 102 20.77 13.16 -30.86
N GLU A 103 20.35 13.08 -32.12
CA GLU A 103 21.25 13.01 -33.29
C GLU A 103 22.09 14.29 -33.50
N ARG A 104 21.71 15.41 -32.86
CA ARG A 104 22.43 16.69 -32.96
C ARG A 104 23.63 16.82 -32.02
N TYR A 105 23.76 15.95 -31.02
CA TYR A 105 24.80 16.02 -29.98
C TYR A 105 25.53 14.67 -29.88
N ASP A 106 26.85 14.70 -29.61
CA ASP A 106 27.69 13.49 -29.64
C ASP A 106 28.02 12.93 -28.24
N ASP A 107 28.72 11.79 -28.18
CA ASP A 107 29.16 11.15 -26.93
C ASP A 107 30.09 12.05 -26.08
N GLN A 108 30.77 13.04 -26.68
CA GLN A 108 31.61 13.99 -25.95
C GLN A 108 30.74 15.01 -25.20
N ASP A 109 29.62 15.43 -25.78
CA ASP A 109 28.64 16.31 -25.14
C ASP A 109 28.02 15.64 -23.90
N GLU A 110 27.69 14.34 -23.96
CA GLU A 110 27.17 13.57 -22.82
C GLU A 110 28.13 13.62 -21.62
N LYS A 111 29.43 13.41 -21.86
CA LYS A 111 30.47 13.44 -20.83
C LYS A 111 30.62 14.84 -20.22
N ILE A 112 30.49 15.88 -21.03
CA ILE A 112 30.50 17.28 -20.57
C ILE A 112 29.32 17.54 -19.62
N PHE A 113 28.12 17.03 -19.93
CA PHE A 113 26.95 17.15 -19.04
C PHE A 113 27.14 16.45 -17.69
N GLU A 114 27.77 15.27 -17.68
CA GLU A 114 28.01 14.52 -16.46
C GLU A 114 29.01 15.23 -15.53
N ASP A 115 30.11 15.74 -16.10
CA ASP A 115 31.12 16.49 -15.37
C ASP A 115 30.59 17.82 -14.84
N ASN A 116 29.81 18.55 -15.65
CA ASN A 116 29.20 19.81 -15.26
C ASN A 116 28.10 19.62 -14.19
N SER A 117 27.34 18.52 -14.25
CA SER A 117 26.34 18.16 -13.22
C SER A 117 26.99 17.98 -11.85
N LYS A 118 28.12 17.27 -11.77
CA LYS A 118 28.86 17.03 -10.51
C LYS A 118 29.37 18.34 -9.91
N LYS A 119 29.91 19.24 -10.75
CA LYS A 119 30.44 20.54 -10.32
C LYS A 119 29.35 21.50 -9.82
N LEU A 120 28.23 21.62 -10.55
CA LEU A 120 27.09 22.44 -10.12
C LEU A 120 26.45 21.94 -8.82
N ARG A 121 26.36 20.61 -8.67
CA ARG A 121 25.90 19.98 -7.43
C ARG A 121 26.79 20.42 -6.26
N ASN A 122 28.11 20.28 -6.37
CA ASN A 122 29.05 20.66 -5.31
C ASN A 122 28.94 22.15 -4.95
N PHE A 123 28.85 23.04 -5.95
CA PHE A 123 28.65 24.47 -5.71
C PHE A 123 27.34 24.75 -4.96
N SER A 124 26.23 24.09 -5.33
CA SER A 124 24.93 24.25 -4.68
C SER A 124 24.92 23.88 -3.19
N TYR A 125 25.69 22.87 -2.79
CA TYR A 125 25.82 22.46 -1.38
C TYR A 125 26.70 23.42 -0.58
N ASN A 126 27.74 23.96 -1.20
CA ASN A 126 28.72 24.80 -0.54
C ASN A 126 28.24 26.25 -0.37
N PHE A 127 27.49 26.78 -1.34
CA PHE A 127 27.07 28.19 -1.41
C PHE A 127 26.34 28.72 -0.14
N PRO A 128 25.39 28.00 0.50
CA PRO A 128 24.69 28.49 1.69
C PRO A 128 25.51 28.41 2.99
N VAL A 129 26.50 27.51 3.03
CA VAL A 129 27.26 27.22 4.26
C VAL A 129 28.28 28.33 4.55
N VAL A 130 28.88 28.92 3.51
CA VAL A 130 29.92 29.95 3.64
C VAL A 130 29.33 31.27 4.15
N GLY A 131 28.09 31.61 3.79
CA GLY A 131 27.46 32.86 4.23
C GLY A 131 27.17 32.89 5.73
N ARG A 132 26.75 31.75 6.28
CA ARG A 132 26.47 31.60 7.72
C ARG A 132 27.74 31.71 8.59
N LEU A 133 28.89 31.29 8.06
CA LEU A 133 30.18 31.33 8.77
C LEU A 133 30.72 32.75 8.99
N VAL A 134 30.25 33.73 8.22
CA VAL A 134 30.63 35.15 8.38
C VAL A 134 29.89 35.80 9.56
N GLU A 135 28.81 35.20 10.04
CA GLU A 135 27.89 35.77 11.03
C GLU A 135 28.09 35.18 12.45
N ASP A 136 28.62 33.96 12.57
CA ASP A 136 28.84 33.28 13.86
C ASP A 136 30.19 33.61 14.52
N LYS A 137 30.23 33.56 15.87
CA LYS A 137 31.44 33.78 16.69
C LYS A 137 32.56 32.82 16.27
N ILE A 138 33.65 33.36 15.72
CA ILE A 138 34.87 32.62 15.38
C ILE A 138 35.41 31.92 16.63
N VAL A 139 35.55 30.60 16.56
CA VAL A 139 36.04 29.74 17.65
C VAL A 139 37.42 30.21 18.09
N THR A 140 37.60 30.42 19.39
CA THR A 140 38.85 30.95 19.95
C THR A 140 39.86 29.84 20.24
N ASN A 141 41.15 30.14 20.18
CA ASN A 141 42.21 29.16 20.47
C ASN A 141 42.12 28.58 21.89
N VAL A 142 41.46 29.30 22.82
CA VAL A 142 41.19 28.84 24.20
C VAL A 142 40.19 27.68 24.21
N GLU A 143 39.18 27.72 23.35
CA GLU A 143 38.18 26.66 23.22
C GLU A 143 38.77 25.40 22.56
N ILE A 144 39.68 25.59 21.60
CA ILE A 144 40.44 24.50 20.97
C ILE A 144 41.36 23.85 22.00
N LEU A 145 42.12 24.63 22.79
CA LEU A 145 43.01 24.10 23.84
C LEU A 145 42.24 23.35 24.93
N LYS A 146 41.05 23.82 25.30
CA LYS A 146 40.17 23.15 26.28
C LYS A 146 39.62 21.83 25.72
N ALA A 147 39.29 21.78 24.44
CA ALA A 147 38.83 20.57 23.75
C ALA A 147 39.96 19.54 23.60
N VAL A 148 41.16 19.97 23.22
CA VAL A 148 42.36 19.10 23.11
C VAL A 148 42.68 18.45 24.44
N LYS A 149 42.68 19.24 25.54
CA LYS A 149 42.95 18.72 26.88
C LYS A 149 41.93 17.65 27.31
N GLY A 150 40.64 17.89 27.06
CA GLY A 150 39.60 16.90 27.34
C GLY A 150 39.74 15.62 26.51
N LEU A 151 40.20 15.71 25.26
CA LEU A 151 40.46 14.55 24.41
C LEU A 151 41.65 13.72 24.90
N ILE A 152 42.74 14.36 25.35
CA ILE A 152 43.89 13.66 25.96
C ILE A 152 43.43 12.87 27.19
N GLU A 153 42.66 13.50 28.08
CA GLU A 153 42.15 12.85 29.30
C GLU A 153 41.27 11.61 29.00
N ILE A 154 40.51 11.62 27.89
CA ILE A 154 39.68 10.49 27.47
C ILE A 154 40.52 9.40 26.77
N MET A 155 41.53 9.79 26.00
CA MET A 155 42.47 8.85 25.36
C MET A 155 43.28 8.07 26.41
N ASP A 156 43.63 8.69 27.53
CA ASP A 156 44.27 8.04 28.68
C ASP A 156 43.32 7.03 29.36
N GLN A 157 42.03 7.36 29.47
CA GLN A 157 41.02 6.42 29.98
C GLN A 157 40.81 5.22 29.04
N PHE A 158 40.85 5.45 27.72
CA PHE A 158 40.81 4.38 26.72
C PHE A 158 42.04 3.46 26.83
N GLU A 159 43.25 4.01 26.99
CA GLU A 159 44.47 3.22 27.23
C GLU A 159 44.37 2.32 28.47
N LYS A 160 43.85 2.88 29.57
CA LYS A 160 43.67 2.14 30.82
C LYS A 160 42.73 0.93 30.65
N ASN A 161 41.69 1.07 29.83
CA ASN A 161 40.67 0.03 29.64
C ASN A 161 40.97 -0.94 28.48
N CYS A 162 41.87 -0.59 27.55
CA CYS A 162 42.17 -1.36 26.32
C CYS A 162 43.66 -1.75 26.17
N SER A 163 44.38 -1.92 27.28
CA SER A 163 45.83 -2.17 27.30
C SER A 163 46.31 -3.46 26.61
N SER A 164 47.62 -3.55 26.30
CA SER A 164 48.29 -4.69 25.66
C SER A 164 48.08 -6.04 26.35
N LYS A 165 47.84 -6.06 27.67
CA LYS A 165 47.54 -7.28 28.44
C LYS A 165 46.28 -8.02 27.97
N ILE A 166 45.30 -7.28 27.44
CA ILE A 166 44.05 -7.85 26.91
C ILE A 166 44.31 -8.54 25.56
N VAL A 167 45.18 -7.95 24.74
CA VAL A 167 45.61 -8.51 23.43
C VAL A 167 46.51 -9.74 23.62
N GLU A 168 47.44 -9.73 24.60
CA GLU A 168 48.27 -10.89 24.93
C GLU A 168 47.44 -12.08 25.40
N LYS A 169 46.48 -11.87 26.30
CA LYS A 169 45.56 -12.93 26.78
C LYS A 169 44.70 -13.52 25.65
N ALA A 170 44.23 -12.68 24.73
CA ALA A 170 43.43 -13.11 23.58
C ALA A 170 44.25 -13.99 22.63
N THR A 171 45.48 -13.55 22.35
CA THR A 171 46.45 -14.29 21.52
C THR A 171 46.80 -15.63 22.17
N GLU A 172 47.02 -15.68 23.49
CA GLU A 172 47.31 -16.91 24.25
C GLU A 172 46.18 -17.95 24.21
N VAL A 173 44.91 -17.50 24.17
CA VAL A 173 43.73 -18.37 24.07
C VAL A 173 43.57 -18.90 22.63
N LEU A 174 43.85 -18.06 21.63
CA LEU A 174 43.77 -18.43 20.21
C LEU A 174 44.94 -19.31 19.76
N GLU A 175 46.14 -19.08 20.26
CA GLU A 175 47.31 -19.94 20.03
C GLU A 175 47.11 -21.32 20.66
N ARG A 176 46.57 -21.39 21.89
CA ARG A 176 46.18 -22.68 22.49
C ARG A 176 45.16 -23.44 21.64
N TYR A 177 44.17 -22.74 21.10
CA TYR A 177 43.11 -23.35 20.28
C TYR A 177 43.61 -23.80 18.89
N THR A 178 44.42 -22.98 18.22
CA THR A 178 45.00 -23.30 16.91
C THR A 178 46.04 -24.43 16.99
N VAL A 179 46.80 -24.51 18.08
CA VAL A 179 47.75 -25.60 18.34
C VAL A 179 47.03 -26.90 18.74
N GLU A 180 45.99 -26.86 19.57
CA GLU A 180 45.18 -28.06 19.89
C GLU A 180 44.45 -28.62 18.67
N GLU A 181 43.86 -27.77 17.83
CA GLU A 181 43.19 -28.18 16.58
C GLU A 181 44.19 -28.72 15.56
N ARG A 182 45.34 -28.05 15.37
CA ARG A 182 46.40 -28.53 14.47
C ARG A 182 46.98 -29.88 14.93
N ASN A 183 47.23 -30.05 16.23
CA ASN A 183 47.73 -31.32 16.78
C ASN A 183 46.70 -32.46 16.69
N LYS A 184 45.38 -32.18 16.76
CA LYS A 184 44.32 -33.16 16.50
C LYS A 184 44.20 -33.51 15.01
N TRP A 185 44.43 -32.54 14.13
CA TRP A 185 44.38 -32.72 12.68
C TRP A 185 45.59 -33.52 12.18
N ASP A 186 46.79 -33.22 12.68
CA ASP A 186 48.02 -33.94 12.35
C ASP A 186 48.00 -35.39 12.88
N LYS A 187 47.47 -35.64 14.10
CA LYS A 187 47.22 -37.01 14.58
C LYS A 187 46.25 -37.81 13.69
N LYS A 188 45.19 -37.17 13.17
CA LYS A 188 44.23 -37.80 12.22
C LYS A 188 44.84 -38.05 10.83
N LYS A 189 45.92 -37.36 10.47
CA LYS A 189 46.63 -37.52 9.20
C LYS A 189 47.63 -38.67 9.27
N ASP A 190 48.29 -38.84 10.42
CA ASP A 190 49.18 -39.97 10.68
C ASP A 190 48.41 -41.29 10.87
N ASP A 191 47.23 -41.29 11.49
CA ASP A 191 46.37 -42.47 11.65
C ASP A 191 45.68 -42.94 10.34
N LYS A 192 45.76 -42.16 9.26
CA LYS A 192 45.20 -42.52 7.94
C LYS A 192 46.21 -43.17 6.98
N ASN A 193 47.49 -43.20 7.35
CA ASN A 193 48.56 -43.75 6.51
C ASN A 193 49.13 -45.09 7.02
N LYS A 194 48.47 -45.73 7.99
CA LYS A 194 48.73 -47.12 8.35
C LYS A 194 47.40 -47.82 8.54
N ASP A 195 47.31 -49.00 7.93
CA ASP A 195 46.21 -49.96 8.02
C ASP A 195 45.12 -49.75 6.95
N GLU A 196 45.51 -50.09 5.70
CA GLU A 196 44.65 -50.91 4.84
C GLU A 196 44.37 -52.25 5.54
N GLU A 197 43.17 -52.78 5.29
CA GLU A 197 42.63 -54.10 5.66
C GLU A 197 41.78 -54.19 6.94
N ASP A 198 40.51 -54.49 6.68
CA ASP A 198 39.52 -55.23 7.45
C ASP A 198 38.63 -54.58 8.55
N GLU A 199 37.36 -54.99 8.42
CA GLU A 199 36.22 -55.00 9.34
C GLU A 199 35.40 -53.72 9.63
N ASN A 200 34.24 -53.71 8.98
CA ASN A 200 33.03 -52.93 9.25
C ASN A 200 32.44 -53.23 10.64
N ASP A 201 32.79 -52.43 11.66
CA ASP A 201 31.87 -51.91 12.70
C ASP A 201 32.62 -51.04 13.73
N GLU A 202 33.95 -51.18 13.82
CA GLU A 202 34.76 -50.41 14.77
C GLU A 202 35.07 -48.98 14.26
N ASN A 203 35.08 -48.79 12.93
CA ASN A 203 35.29 -47.49 12.28
C ASN A 203 34.14 -46.50 12.52
N ASP A 204 32.90 -46.97 12.65
CA ASP A 204 31.76 -46.09 12.99
C ASP A 204 31.72 -45.74 14.47
N ARG A 205 32.29 -46.57 15.36
CA ARG A 205 32.41 -46.25 16.80
C ARG A 205 33.60 -45.31 17.05
N LYS A 206 34.71 -45.48 16.34
CA LYS A 206 35.87 -44.56 16.35
C LYS A 206 35.59 -43.22 15.67
N ARG A 207 34.82 -43.19 14.55
CA ARG A 207 34.31 -41.94 13.95
C ARG A 207 33.32 -41.21 14.87
N ARG A 208 32.34 -41.93 15.45
CA ARG A 208 31.40 -41.33 16.42
C ARG A 208 32.09 -40.75 17.64
N ASN A 209 33.12 -41.41 18.19
CA ASN A 209 33.90 -40.84 19.31
C ASN A 209 34.79 -39.66 18.90
N ALA A 210 35.39 -39.68 17.71
CA ALA A 210 36.18 -38.56 17.21
C ALA A 210 35.32 -37.32 16.95
N ASP A 211 34.12 -37.49 16.40
CA ASP A 211 33.22 -36.36 16.10
C ASP A 211 32.53 -35.83 17.35
N THR A 212 32.28 -36.67 18.36
CA THR A 212 31.76 -36.24 19.68
C THR A 212 32.83 -35.53 20.53
N VAL A 213 34.11 -35.90 20.39
CA VAL A 213 35.23 -35.23 21.06
C VAL A 213 35.58 -33.92 20.37
N ILE A 214 35.52 -33.88 19.03
CA ILE A 214 35.67 -32.64 18.27
C ILE A 214 34.50 -31.71 18.58
N SER A 215 33.25 -32.17 18.56
CA SER A 215 32.09 -31.31 18.86
C SER A 215 32.10 -30.76 20.28
N ASN A 216 32.48 -31.57 21.28
CA ASN A 216 32.61 -31.11 22.67
C ASN A 216 33.80 -30.16 22.85
N ALA A 217 34.92 -30.36 22.17
CA ALA A 217 36.05 -29.44 22.20
C ALA A 217 35.72 -28.10 21.52
N THR A 218 35.01 -28.13 20.40
CA THR A 218 34.53 -26.94 19.70
C THR A 218 33.50 -26.18 20.53
N LEU A 219 32.54 -26.87 21.17
CA LEU A 219 31.58 -26.27 22.10
C LEU A 219 32.26 -25.66 23.34
N LYS A 220 33.24 -26.34 23.93
CA LYS A 220 34.02 -25.80 25.07
C LYS A 220 34.87 -24.60 24.62
N GLY A 221 35.42 -24.66 23.41
CA GLY A 221 36.13 -23.56 22.75
C GLY A 221 35.24 -22.34 22.52
N ILE A 222 34.06 -22.53 21.93
CA ILE A 222 33.04 -21.49 21.68
C ILE A 222 32.56 -20.88 23.00
N LYS A 223 32.29 -21.69 24.04
CA LYS A 223 31.90 -21.19 25.37
C LYS A 223 33.04 -20.44 26.06
N SER A 224 34.27 -20.90 25.92
CA SER A 224 35.46 -20.20 26.42
C SER A 224 35.67 -18.87 25.69
N LEU A 225 35.55 -18.84 24.36
CA LEU A 225 35.63 -17.63 23.54
C LEU A 225 34.53 -16.63 23.90
N SER A 226 33.27 -17.07 24.07
CA SER A 226 32.18 -16.18 24.48
C SER A 226 32.38 -15.61 25.88
N THR A 227 32.98 -16.38 26.79
CA THR A 227 33.33 -15.91 28.14
C THR A 227 34.48 -14.91 28.09
N SER A 228 35.48 -15.14 27.23
CA SER A 228 36.57 -14.20 26.97
C SER A 228 36.05 -12.89 26.35
N PHE A 229 35.06 -12.91 25.45
CA PHE A 229 34.47 -11.69 24.86
C PHE A 229 33.87 -10.72 25.89
N LYS A 230 33.34 -11.23 27.01
CA LYS A 230 32.86 -10.39 28.13
C LYS A 230 33.98 -9.61 28.82
N GLU A 231 35.21 -10.11 28.79
CA GLU A 231 36.37 -9.37 29.36
C GLU A 231 36.75 -8.13 28.52
N PHE A 232 36.29 -8.03 27.26
CA PHE A 232 36.52 -6.87 26.38
C PHE A 232 35.39 -5.81 26.45
N GLU A 233 34.29 -6.10 27.14
CA GLU A 233 33.14 -5.20 27.27
C GLU A 233 33.51 -3.79 27.82
N PRO A 234 34.40 -3.65 28.82
CA PRO A 234 34.86 -2.33 29.27
C PRO A 234 35.66 -1.57 28.20
N CYS A 235 36.41 -2.29 27.37
CA CYS A 235 37.16 -1.71 26.27
C CYS A 235 36.23 -1.24 25.14
N PHE A 236 35.23 -2.05 24.75
CA PHE A 236 34.22 -1.65 23.77
C PHE A 236 33.39 -0.45 24.24
N LYS A 237 33.05 -0.41 25.53
CA LYS A 237 32.39 0.74 26.14
C LYS A 237 33.26 2.00 26.07
N ALA A 238 34.54 1.88 26.40
CA ALA A 238 35.49 2.99 26.28
C ALA A 238 35.63 3.50 24.83
N ILE A 239 35.60 2.60 23.83
CA ILE A 239 35.61 2.96 22.40
C ILE A 239 34.32 3.67 21.99
N LYS A 240 33.16 3.20 22.48
CA LYS A 240 31.86 3.83 22.23
C LYS A 240 31.79 5.23 22.86
N ASP A 241 32.25 5.37 24.10
CA ASP A 241 32.30 6.63 24.82
C ASP A 241 33.31 7.60 24.17
N LEU A 242 34.45 7.08 23.69
CA LEU A 242 35.40 7.82 22.87
C LEU A 242 34.75 8.29 21.56
N ASN A 243 34.04 7.43 20.81
CA ASN A 243 33.35 7.82 19.58
C ASN A 243 32.23 8.86 19.82
N ALA A 244 31.40 8.65 20.83
CA ALA A 244 30.37 9.60 21.22
C ALA A 244 30.97 10.96 21.60
N THR A 245 32.08 10.95 22.34
CA THR A 245 32.78 12.19 22.70
C THR A 245 33.52 12.80 21.51
N LEU A 246 34.09 12.01 20.60
CA LEU A 246 34.71 12.51 19.36
C LEU A 246 33.66 13.21 18.49
N LYS A 247 32.45 12.63 18.34
CA LYS A 247 31.30 13.24 17.68
C LYS A 247 30.80 14.51 18.39
N ALA A 248 30.82 14.52 19.73
CA ALA A 248 30.36 15.65 20.55
C ALA A 248 31.42 16.74 20.77
N SER A 249 32.71 16.44 20.61
CA SER A 249 33.81 17.35 20.91
C SER A 249 33.82 18.53 19.94
N LEU A 250 34.12 19.72 20.47
CA LEU A 250 34.29 20.92 19.65
C LEU A 250 35.24 20.70 18.47
N MET A 251 36.27 19.83 18.55
CA MET A 251 37.25 19.65 17.47
C MET A 251 36.67 19.11 16.16
N TYR A 252 35.67 18.23 16.19
CA TYR A 252 35.07 17.67 14.99
C TYR A 252 34.22 18.69 14.22
N SER A 253 33.53 19.57 14.94
CA SER A 253 32.71 20.62 14.32
C SER A 253 33.51 21.89 14.03
N THR A 254 34.51 22.24 14.85
CA THR A 254 35.25 23.51 14.72
C THR A 254 36.52 23.41 13.88
N GLY A 255 37.35 22.36 14.03
CA GLY A 255 38.58 22.21 13.25
C GLY A 255 38.31 21.83 11.79
N TRP A 256 37.28 21.03 11.55
CA TRP A 256 36.81 20.67 10.20
C TRP A 256 36.17 21.85 9.49
N ARG A 257 35.31 22.61 10.18
CA ARG A 257 34.81 23.89 9.66
C ARG A 257 35.96 24.84 9.39
N TYR A 258 36.97 24.92 10.25
CA TYR A 258 38.12 25.81 10.08
C TYR A 258 38.97 25.48 8.84
N GLU A 259 39.38 24.22 8.65
CA GLU A 259 40.17 23.80 7.48
C GLU A 259 39.38 23.88 6.17
N TRP A 260 38.12 23.45 6.19
CA TRP A 260 37.22 23.54 5.04
C TRP A 260 36.88 24.98 4.68
N THR A 261 36.68 25.87 5.67
CA THR A 261 36.44 27.31 5.44
C THR A 261 37.66 27.98 4.84
N ILE A 262 38.87 27.67 5.32
CA ILE A 262 40.11 28.21 4.75
C ILE A 262 40.30 27.71 3.32
N GLY A 263 40.19 26.40 3.07
CA GLY A 263 40.35 25.82 1.73
C GLY A 263 39.31 26.32 0.73
N LEU A 264 38.08 26.60 1.18
CA LEU A 264 37.03 27.16 0.35
C LEU A 264 37.27 28.64 0.05
N ILE A 265 37.77 29.43 1.01
CA ILE A 265 38.15 30.84 0.79
C ILE A 265 39.36 30.97 -0.14
N GLU A 266 40.33 30.07 -0.02
CA GLU A 266 41.50 29.98 -0.90
C GLU A 266 41.08 29.64 -2.34
N ASN A 267 40.13 28.73 -2.51
CA ASN A 267 39.66 28.26 -3.82
C ASN A 267 38.42 28.98 -4.36
N PHE A 268 37.82 29.93 -3.61
CA PHE A 268 36.55 30.57 -3.97
C PHE A 268 36.56 31.23 -5.35
N SER A 269 37.68 31.85 -5.73
CA SER A 269 37.84 32.39 -7.09
C SER A 269 37.86 31.32 -8.16
N GLY A 270 38.53 30.18 -7.90
CA GLY A 270 38.56 29.06 -8.83
C GLY A 270 37.20 28.37 -8.96
N GLU A 271 36.42 28.28 -7.87
CA GLU A 271 35.04 27.77 -7.91
C GLU A 271 34.10 28.67 -8.73
N LEU A 272 34.25 29.99 -8.61
CA LEU A 272 33.47 30.96 -9.39
C LEU A 272 33.88 31.02 -10.87
N GLU A 273 35.17 30.90 -11.18
CA GLU A 273 35.65 30.78 -12.56
C GLU A 273 35.15 29.49 -13.22
N ASN A 274 35.19 28.37 -12.49
CA ASN A 274 34.63 27.10 -12.93
C ASN A 274 33.12 27.19 -13.16
N LEU A 275 32.38 27.84 -12.26
CA LEU A 275 30.94 28.07 -12.43
C LEU A 275 30.66 28.93 -13.66
N THR A 276 31.42 29.99 -13.89
CA THR A 276 31.28 30.86 -15.07
C THR A 276 31.51 30.08 -16.36
N LYS A 277 32.52 29.20 -16.38
CA LYS A 277 32.80 28.32 -17.52
C LYS A 277 31.66 27.31 -17.76
N ILE A 278 31.16 26.66 -16.71
CA ILE A 278 30.04 25.72 -16.81
C ILE A 278 28.79 26.43 -17.36
N LEU A 279 28.51 27.65 -16.89
CA LEU A 279 27.36 28.42 -17.37
C LEU A 279 27.53 28.84 -18.84
N ALA A 280 28.75 29.16 -19.27
CA ALA A 280 29.03 29.47 -20.68
C ALA A 280 28.86 28.24 -21.59
N ASP A 281 29.27 27.05 -21.14
CA ASP A 281 29.09 25.79 -21.87
C ASP A 281 27.60 25.39 -21.95
N PHE A 282 26.79 25.76 -20.95
CA PHE A 282 25.37 25.40 -20.85
C PHE A 282 24.42 26.33 -21.63
N GLU A 283 24.85 27.57 -21.88
CA GLU A 283 24.01 28.63 -22.45
C GLU A 283 23.52 28.37 -23.90
N PRO A 284 24.35 27.91 -24.85
CA PRO A 284 23.89 27.63 -26.22
C PRO A 284 22.81 26.54 -26.25
N TRP A 285 23.04 25.50 -25.46
CA TRP A 285 22.22 24.32 -25.36
C TRP A 285 20.84 24.62 -24.72
N LEU A 286 20.78 25.51 -23.71
CA LEU A 286 19.51 26.03 -23.15
C LEU A 286 18.70 26.86 -24.14
N ARG A 287 19.34 27.58 -25.06
CA ARG A 287 18.65 28.40 -26.07
C ARG A 287 17.98 27.53 -27.12
N GLU A 288 18.67 26.47 -27.56
CA GLU A 288 18.19 25.56 -28.60
C GLU A 288 17.07 24.64 -28.10
N SER A 289 17.19 24.15 -26.87
CA SER A 289 16.20 23.26 -26.24
C SER A 289 14.92 23.92 -25.77
N HIS A 290 14.83 25.25 -25.77
CA HIS A 290 13.62 25.97 -25.35
C HIS A 290 12.40 25.55 -26.18
N SER A 291 12.57 25.35 -27.49
CA SER A 291 11.51 24.86 -28.39
C SER A 291 11.11 23.41 -28.04
N PHE A 292 12.09 22.52 -27.90
CA PHE A 292 11.88 21.11 -27.54
C PHE A 292 11.19 20.94 -26.18
N LEU A 293 11.65 21.65 -25.15
CA LEU A 293 11.05 21.65 -23.81
C LEU A 293 9.63 22.21 -23.81
N SER A 294 9.30 23.12 -24.73
CA SER A 294 7.94 23.65 -24.89
C SER A 294 6.99 22.63 -25.54
N GLN A 295 7.48 21.86 -26.52
CA GLN A 295 6.74 20.75 -27.14
C GLN A 295 6.50 19.62 -26.16
N LEU A 296 7.52 19.28 -25.33
CA LEU A 296 7.42 18.24 -24.31
C LEU A 296 6.29 18.45 -23.29
N ARG A 297 5.93 19.71 -22.98
CA ARG A 297 4.80 20.04 -22.08
C ARG A 297 3.44 19.61 -22.61
N SER A 298 3.31 19.35 -23.90
CA SER A 298 2.05 18.96 -24.52
C SER A 298 1.75 17.46 -24.41
N TYR A 299 2.77 16.64 -24.09
CA TYR A 299 2.64 15.19 -23.90
C TYR A 299 2.31 14.88 -22.42
N THR A 300 1.25 14.10 -22.18
CA THR A 300 0.72 13.80 -20.82
C THR A 300 0.19 12.35 -20.73
N ILE A 301 0.82 11.43 -21.45
CA ILE A 301 0.29 10.06 -21.63
C ILE A 301 1.18 8.99 -20.97
N GLY A 302 2.37 9.35 -20.49
CA GLY A 302 3.32 8.40 -19.90
C GLY A 302 2.71 7.63 -18.72
N ASP A 303 1.99 8.32 -17.83
CA ASP A 303 1.32 7.70 -16.68
C ASP A 303 0.20 6.73 -17.10
N GLN A 304 -0.57 7.05 -18.14
CA GLN A 304 -1.64 6.17 -18.62
C GLN A 304 -1.09 4.89 -19.26
N ILE A 305 0.00 5.01 -20.02
CA ILE A 305 0.71 3.87 -20.61
C ILE A 305 1.27 2.98 -19.49
N SER A 306 1.93 3.60 -18.50
CA SER A 306 2.50 2.90 -17.34
C SER A 306 1.47 2.07 -16.61
N GLN A 307 0.34 2.68 -16.25
CA GLN A 307 -0.74 1.98 -15.55
C GLN A 307 -1.27 0.82 -16.38
N THR A 308 -1.53 1.05 -17.67
CA THR A 308 -2.04 0.02 -18.59
C THR A 308 -1.12 -1.20 -18.64
N VAL A 309 0.19 -0.99 -18.82
CA VAL A 309 1.18 -2.06 -18.90
C VAL A 309 1.30 -2.80 -17.57
N ASN A 310 1.29 -2.08 -16.43
CA ASN A 310 1.37 -2.69 -15.11
C ASN A 310 0.16 -3.59 -14.80
N TYR A 311 -1.06 -3.15 -15.14
CA TYR A 311 -2.27 -3.97 -14.98
C TYR A 311 -2.26 -5.19 -15.91
N HIS A 312 -1.69 -5.06 -17.11
CA HIS A 312 -1.48 -6.21 -17.98
C HIS A 312 -0.47 -7.21 -17.39
N LYS A 313 0.68 -6.74 -16.86
CA LYS A 313 1.68 -7.59 -16.18
C LYS A 313 1.08 -8.36 -15.00
N SER A 314 0.32 -7.67 -14.15
CA SER A 314 -0.35 -8.31 -13.01
C SER A 314 -1.35 -9.38 -13.44
N HIS A 315 -1.95 -9.25 -14.62
CA HIS A 315 -2.87 -10.26 -15.15
C HIS A 315 -2.12 -11.46 -15.74
N SER A 316 -1.01 -11.24 -16.47
CA SER A 316 -0.24 -12.33 -17.10
C SER A 316 0.38 -13.29 -16.08
N GLU A 317 0.58 -12.84 -14.84
CA GLU A 317 1.13 -13.63 -13.72
C GLU A 317 0.14 -14.63 -13.10
N ILE A 318 -1.12 -14.70 -13.53
CA ILE A 318 -2.15 -15.58 -12.94
C ILE A 318 -2.50 -16.75 -13.87
N LEU A 319 -2.19 -17.99 -13.47
CA LEU A 319 -2.45 -19.21 -14.24
C LEU A 319 -3.94 -19.57 -14.34
N ASP A 320 -4.66 -19.56 -13.21
CA ASP A 320 -6.06 -19.96 -13.10
C ASP A 320 -6.85 -18.89 -12.33
N PRO A 321 -7.60 -17.99 -12.98
CA PRO A 321 -8.60 -17.19 -12.28
C PRO A 321 -9.69 -18.12 -11.70
N PRO A 322 -10.43 -17.68 -10.66
CA PRO A 322 -11.48 -18.49 -10.04
C PRO A 322 -12.50 -18.97 -11.09
N ILE A 323 -12.99 -20.21 -10.94
CA ILE A 323 -14.02 -20.76 -11.84
C ILE A 323 -15.30 -19.91 -11.70
N GLN A 324 -15.54 -19.06 -12.70
CA GLN A 324 -16.69 -18.17 -12.74
C GLN A 324 -17.93 -18.90 -13.30
N GLY A 325 -19.11 -18.36 -12.99
CA GLY A 325 -20.38 -19.07 -13.12
C GLY A 325 -21.24 -18.70 -14.33
N LEU A 326 -20.96 -17.61 -15.06
CA LEU A 326 -21.86 -17.13 -16.12
C LEU A 326 -21.67 -17.89 -17.43
N THR A 327 -20.45 -18.28 -17.77
CA THR A 327 -20.10 -18.89 -19.06
C THR A 327 -19.52 -20.30 -18.90
N VAL A 328 -19.64 -20.91 -17.71
CA VAL A 328 -19.00 -22.18 -17.34
C VAL A 328 -19.23 -23.34 -18.33
N ALA A 329 -20.32 -23.34 -19.10
CA ALA A 329 -20.61 -24.36 -20.11
C ALA A 329 -19.92 -24.12 -21.47
N PHE A 330 -19.41 -22.91 -21.70
CA PHE A 330 -18.61 -22.54 -22.86
C PHE A 330 -17.14 -22.60 -22.48
N LEU A 331 -16.40 -23.59 -23.00
CA LEU A 331 -14.99 -23.77 -22.66
C LEU A 331 -14.13 -22.71 -23.34
N GLU A 332 -14.52 -22.38 -24.57
CA GLU A 332 -13.99 -21.27 -25.33
C GLU A 332 -15.11 -20.37 -25.84
N PRO A 333 -14.85 -19.07 -26.08
CA PRO A 333 -15.86 -18.16 -26.62
C PRO A 333 -16.49 -18.62 -27.94
N LYS A 334 -15.74 -19.37 -28.77
CA LYS A 334 -16.23 -19.97 -30.02
C LYS A 334 -17.36 -20.99 -29.80
N ASP A 335 -17.45 -21.58 -28.61
CA ASP A 335 -18.47 -22.57 -28.28
C ASP A 335 -19.88 -21.97 -28.21
N MET A 336 -20.01 -20.64 -27.98
CA MET A 336 -21.31 -19.98 -27.98
C MET A 336 -22.02 -20.09 -29.34
N ILE A 337 -21.25 -20.11 -30.44
CA ILE A 337 -21.82 -20.18 -31.79
C ILE A 337 -22.38 -21.59 -32.07
N LYS A 338 -21.87 -22.61 -31.38
CA LYS A 338 -22.31 -24.01 -31.54
C LYS A 338 -23.73 -24.26 -31.08
N VAL A 339 -24.32 -23.40 -30.24
CA VAL A 339 -25.66 -23.60 -29.67
C VAL A 339 -26.73 -23.80 -30.75
N ALA A 340 -26.61 -23.12 -31.90
CA ALA A 340 -27.54 -23.30 -33.01
C ALA A 340 -27.46 -24.69 -33.66
N ASP A 341 -26.27 -25.29 -33.68
CA ASP A 341 -26.03 -26.63 -34.21
C ASP A 341 -26.32 -27.71 -33.15
N ASP A 342 -26.05 -27.41 -31.88
CA ASP A 342 -26.37 -28.23 -30.71
C ASP A 342 -27.88 -28.56 -30.67
N LEU A 343 -28.75 -27.59 -30.95
CA LEU A 343 -30.21 -27.79 -31.03
C LEU A 343 -30.64 -28.74 -32.17
N LYS A 344 -29.80 -28.89 -33.20
CA LYS A 344 -30.03 -29.80 -34.34
C LYS A 344 -29.35 -31.16 -34.17
N SER A 345 -28.52 -31.31 -33.14
CA SER A 345 -27.75 -32.52 -32.91
C SER A 345 -28.66 -33.74 -32.71
N THR A 346 -28.16 -34.91 -33.14
CA THR A 346 -28.87 -36.20 -32.97
C THR A 346 -29.16 -36.48 -31.50
N PHE A 347 -28.22 -36.13 -30.60
CA PHE A 347 -28.42 -36.25 -29.16
C PHE A 347 -29.58 -35.39 -28.67
N PHE A 348 -29.56 -34.08 -28.95
CA PHE A 348 -30.61 -33.17 -28.47
C PHE A 348 -31.99 -33.57 -29.02
N LYS A 349 -32.06 -33.93 -30.30
CA LYS A 349 -33.31 -34.36 -30.95
C LYS A 349 -33.88 -35.64 -30.33
N ASN A 350 -33.04 -36.65 -30.07
CA ASN A 350 -33.50 -37.95 -29.60
C ASN A 350 -33.71 -38.00 -28.09
N GLN A 351 -32.84 -37.34 -27.32
CA GLN A 351 -32.77 -37.48 -25.86
C GLN A 351 -33.40 -36.32 -25.09
N VAL A 352 -33.44 -35.10 -25.68
CA VAL A 352 -33.97 -33.90 -25.01
C VAL A 352 -35.33 -33.50 -25.58
N SER A 353 -35.42 -33.19 -26.88
CA SER A 353 -36.69 -32.79 -27.50
C SER A 353 -37.60 -33.98 -27.83
N ARG A 354 -37.06 -35.20 -27.89
CA ARG A 354 -37.77 -36.45 -28.20
C ARG A 354 -38.59 -36.35 -29.50
N GLY A 355 -38.00 -35.72 -30.52
CA GLY A 355 -38.61 -35.52 -31.83
C GLY A 355 -39.50 -34.28 -31.96
N SER A 356 -39.78 -33.55 -30.87
CA SER A 356 -40.50 -32.27 -30.92
C SER A 356 -39.69 -31.17 -31.63
N ASP A 357 -40.40 -30.22 -32.26
CA ASP A 357 -39.78 -29.09 -32.96
C ASP A 357 -39.09 -28.11 -31.98
N VAL A 358 -37.92 -27.60 -32.38
CA VAL A 358 -37.07 -26.70 -31.61
C VAL A 358 -37.04 -25.27 -32.15
N MET A 359 -37.81 -24.98 -33.22
CA MET A 359 -37.83 -23.66 -33.85
C MET A 359 -38.13 -22.51 -32.88
N ASP A 360 -39.09 -22.68 -31.98
CA ASP A 360 -39.48 -21.64 -31.01
C ASP A 360 -38.36 -21.33 -30.01
N LEU A 361 -37.65 -22.36 -29.53
CA LEU A 361 -36.49 -22.20 -28.66
C LEU A 361 -35.34 -21.52 -29.41
N ASN A 362 -35.07 -21.94 -30.65
CA ASN A 362 -34.02 -21.33 -31.47
C ASN A 362 -34.33 -19.85 -31.77
N LYS A 363 -35.60 -19.51 -32.04
CA LYS A 363 -36.05 -18.14 -32.25
C LYS A 363 -35.94 -17.30 -30.98
N ALA A 364 -36.24 -17.87 -29.81
CA ALA A 364 -36.08 -17.20 -28.52
C ALA A 364 -34.60 -16.86 -28.21
N LEU A 365 -33.66 -17.69 -28.67
CA LEU A 365 -32.21 -17.49 -28.55
C LEU A 365 -31.60 -16.61 -29.66
N GLY A 366 -32.40 -16.01 -30.55
CA GLY A 366 -31.90 -15.25 -31.69
C GLY A 366 -30.98 -14.06 -31.33
N SER A 367 -31.16 -13.43 -30.17
CA SER A 367 -30.27 -12.34 -29.74
C SER A 367 -28.94 -12.86 -29.19
N PHE A 368 -28.97 -13.95 -28.43
CA PHE A 368 -27.79 -14.68 -27.98
C PHE A 368 -26.91 -15.06 -29.18
N HIS A 369 -27.48 -15.60 -30.26
CA HIS A 369 -26.73 -15.97 -31.47
C HIS A 369 -26.01 -14.79 -32.14
N ARG A 370 -26.60 -13.58 -32.10
CA ARG A 370 -25.93 -12.37 -32.62
C ARG A 370 -24.75 -11.95 -31.73
N ILE A 371 -24.95 -11.96 -30.42
CA ILE A 371 -23.91 -11.62 -29.43
C ILE A 371 -22.75 -12.63 -29.51
N ALA A 372 -23.06 -13.93 -29.61
CA ALA A 372 -22.07 -14.99 -29.76
C ALA A 372 -21.14 -14.79 -30.97
N LYS A 373 -21.67 -14.28 -32.09
CA LYS A 373 -20.88 -13.91 -33.28
C LYS A 373 -20.07 -12.63 -33.06
N ALA A 374 -20.66 -11.61 -32.43
CA ALA A 374 -20.02 -10.32 -32.18
C ALA A 374 -18.84 -10.40 -31.19
N ILE A 375 -18.83 -11.39 -30.29
CA ILE A 375 -17.75 -11.60 -29.33
C ILE A 375 -16.45 -12.10 -29.99
N GLN A 376 -16.52 -12.84 -31.11
CA GLN A 376 -15.33 -13.51 -31.67
C GLN A 376 -14.16 -12.57 -32.03
N PRO A 377 -14.40 -11.42 -32.72
CA PRO A 377 -13.32 -10.47 -33.02
C PRO A 377 -12.67 -9.89 -31.77
N LEU A 378 -13.45 -9.61 -30.71
CA LEU A 378 -12.93 -9.10 -29.44
C LEU A 378 -11.92 -10.08 -28.82
N ILE A 379 -12.29 -11.36 -28.78
CA ILE A 379 -11.44 -12.43 -28.25
C ILE A 379 -10.17 -12.59 -29.10
N ALA A 380 -10.28 -12.45 -30.41
CA ALA A 380 -9.12 -12.53 -31.30
C ALA A 380 -8.12 -11.39 -31.04
N SER A 381 -8.61 -10.16 -30.87
CA SER A 381 -7.78 -9.01 -30.50
C SER A 381 -7.15 -9.19 -29.12
N TRP A 382 -7.89 -9.70 -28.14
CA TRP A 382 -7.35 -9.97 -26.80
C TRP A 382 -6.29 -11.07 -26.79
N LYS A 383 -6.50 -12.18 -27.50
CA LYS A 383 -5.49 -13.24 -27.65
C LYS A 383 -4.22 -12.76 -28.35
N ALA A 384 -4.30 -11.74 -29.19
CA ALA A 384 -3.11 -11.12 -29.77
C ALA A 384 -2.34 -10.30 -28.72
N ILE A 385 -3.05 -9.69 -27.77
CA ILE A 385 -2.45 -9.00 -26.61
C ILE A 385 -1.74 -9.99 -25.69
N GLU A 386 -2.39 -11.11 -25.34
CA GLU A 386 -1.80 -12.18 -24.52
C GLU A 386 -0.53 -12.82 -25.12
N LYS A 387 -0.32 -12.66 -26.43
CA LYS A 387 0.83 -13.21 -27.18
C LYS A 387 2.00 -12.24 -27.31
N LEU A 388 1.81 -10.96 -27.02
CA LEU A 388 2.91 -10.01 -26.91
C LEU A 388 3.59 -10.31 -25.57
N ASP A 389 4.77 -10.92 -25.63
CA ASP A 389 5.41 -11.76 -24.60
C ASP A 389 5.68 -11.09 -23.24
N GLU A 390 6.05 -11.91 -22.24
CA GLU A 390 6.52 -11.45 -20.91
C GLU A 390 7.81 -10.61 -20.99
N GLU A 391 8.68 -10.84 -21.99
CA GLU A 391 9.91 -10.04 -22.22
C GLU A 391 9.59 -8.61 -22.68
N ALA A 392 8.60 -8.43 -23.56
CA ALA A 392 8.27 -7.11 -24.12
C ALA A 392 7.70 -6.13 -23.06
N VAL A 393 7.10 -6.65 -21.98
CA VAL A 393 6.53 -5.85 -20.89
C VAL A 393 7.62 -5.13 -20.09
N GLU A 394 8.79 -5.75 -19.89
CA GLU A 394 9.92 -5.13 -19.20
C GLU A 394 10.55 -4.03 -20.04
N ASP A 395 10.66 -4.25 -21.35
CA ASP A 395 11.13 -3.24 -22.30
C ASP A 395 10.17 -2.04 -22.38
N TYR A 396 8.86 -2.28 -22.40
CA TYR A 396 7.85 -1.21 -22.34
C TYR A 396 7.95 -0.41 -21.02
N ALA A 397 8.35 -1.04 -19.92
CA ALA A 397 8.54 -0.38 -18.64
C ALA A 397 9.66 0.65 -18.68
N ALA A 398 10.78 0.32 -19.34
CA ALA A 398 11.85 1.29 -19.58
C ALA A 398 11.36 2.48 -20.42
N VAL A 399 10.59 2.21 -21.49
CA VAL A 399 10.04 3.27 -22.37
C VAL A 399 9.20 4.28 -21.59
N PHE A 400 8.18 3.83 -20.86
CA PHE A 400 7.30 4.79 -20.18
C PHE A 400 7.95 5.46 -18.98
N GLN A 401 8.92 4.82 -18.31
CA GLN A 401 9.68 5.47 -17.22
C GLN A 401 10.50 6.65 -17.74
N ASN A 402 11.14 6.49 -18.90
CA ASN A 402 11.84 7.59 -19.56
C ASN A 402 10.86 8.69 -20.01
N LEU A 403 9.72 8.32 -20.59
CA LEU A 403 8.66 9.28 -20.95
C LEU A 403 8.17 10.07 -19.74
N LEU A 404 7.91 9.41 -18.60
CA LEU A 404 7.43 10.05 -17.39
C LEU A 404 8.47 11.01 -16.80
N ARG A 405 9.77 10.68 -16.89
CA ARG A 405 10.85 11.60 -16.50
C ARG A 405 10.88 12.83 -17.39
N LEU A 406 10.72 12.66 -18.70
CA LEU A 406 10.69 13.75 -19.68
C LEU A 406 9.47 14.67 -19.46
N GLU A 407 8.27 14.10 -19.33
CA GLU A 407 7.01 14.82 -19.08
C GLU A 407 7.04 15.59 -17.73
N ASN A 408 7.52 14.94 -16.65
CA ASN A 408 7.64 15.57 -15.33
C ASN A 408 8.62 16.73 -15.31
N PHE A 409 9.73 16.61 -16.06
CA PHE A 409 10.68 17.70 -16.16
C PHE A 409 10.11 18.88 -16.94
N ALA A 410 9.52 18.62 -18.12
CA ALA A 410 8.91 19.64 -18.97
C ALA A 410 7.82 20.43 -18.23
N SER A 411 7.03 19.74 -17.41
CA SER A 411 5.96 20.33 -16.59
C SER A 411 6.47 21.24 -15.47
N ASN A 412 7.67 20.95 -14.91
CA ASN A 412 8.13 21.58 -13.67
C ASN A 412 9.30 22.58 -13.83
N HIS A 413 10.14 22.51 -14.88
CA HIS A 413 11.46 23.18 -14.82
C HIS A 413 11.93 23.95 -16.08
N SER A 414 11.07 24.35 -17.01
CA SER A 414 11.53 25.04 -18.24
C SER A 414 11.20 26.54 -18.38
N VAL A 415 10.68 27.24 -17.36
CA VAL A 415 10.34 28.67 -17.52
C VAL A 415 11.53 29.63 -17.28
N ASN A 416 12.46 29.34 -16.36
CA ASN A 416 13.40 30.38 -15.87
C ASN A 416 14.91 30.05 -15.96
N ALA A 417 15.32 28.88 -16.47
CA ALA A 417 16.74 28.47 -16.44
C ALA A 417 17.66 29.44 -17.20
N LEU A 418 17.24 29.94 -18.37
CA LEU A 418 18.00 30.91 -19.16
C LEU A 418 18.09 32.29 -18.47
N GLU A 419 17.04 32.68 -17.74
CA GLU A 419 16.99 33.93 -16.99
C GLU A 419 17.89 33.85 -15.74
N TYR A 420 17.82 32.72 -15.02
CA TYR A 420 18.68 32.45 -13.87
C TYR A 420 20.16 32.37 -14.26
N LEU A 421 20.49 31.80 -15.42
CA LEU A 421 21.86 31.78 -15.94
C LEU A 421 22.40 33.20 -16.13
N LYS A 422 21.60 34.12 -16.69
CA LYS A 422 21.98 35.54 -16.85
C LYS A 422 22.16 36.25 -15.51
N VAL A 423 21.25 36.01 -14.56
CA VAL A 423 21.32 36.59 -13.21
C VAL A 423 22.57 36.11 -12.48
N VAL A 424 22.84 34.79 -12.50
CA VAL A 424 24.01 34.20 -11.83
C VAL A 424 25.30 34.73 -12.45
N ASN A 425 25.44 34.73 -13.78
CA ASN A 425 26.66 35.22 -14.45
C ASN A 425 26.91 36.71 -14.20
N GLY A 426 25.86 37.54 -14.29
CA GLY A 426 25.95 38.98 -14.01
C GLY A 426 26.30 39.29 -12.55
N SER A 427 25.77 38.51 -11.61
CA SER A 427 26.03 38.66 -10.18
C SER A 427 27.47 38.28 -9.82
N ILE A 428 28.02 37.22 -10.43
CA ILE A 428 29.41 36.81 -10.25
C ILE A 428 30.37 37.93 -10.67
N GLN A 429 30.14 38.54 -11.84
CA GLN A 429 30.98 39.65 -12.34
C GLN A 429 30.86 40.91 -11.46
N LYS A 430 29.66 41.21 -10.97
CA LYS A 430 29.37 42.39 -10.14
C LYS A 430 29.95 42.28 -8.73
N CYS A 431 29.88 41.10 -8.12
CA CYS A 431 30.14 40.92 -6.69
C CYS A 431 31.57 40.50 -6.35
N LEU A 432 32.41 40.14 -7.32
CA LEU A 432 33.75 39.64 -7.04
C LEU A 432 34.75 40.77 -6.76
N GLU A 433 35.13 40.93 -5.49
CA GLU A 433 36.18 41.87 -5.09
C GLU A 433 37.59 41.26 -5.10
N LYS A 434 38.60 42.08 -5.40
CA LYS A 434 40.02 41.68 -5.32
C LYS A 434 40.52 41.72 -3.87
N PRO A 435 41.36 40.77 -3.43
CA PRO A 435 41.96 40.80 -2.10
C PRO A 435 42.79 42.06 -1.85
N SER A 436 43.02 42.41 -0.59
CA SER A 436 43.91 43.51 -0.23
C SER A 436 45.37 43.20 -0.61
N LYS A 437 46.20 44.25 -0.73
CA LYS A 437 47.62 44.10 -1.07
C LYS A 437 48.42 43.31 -0.02
N ASP A 438 47.96 43.29 1.23
CA ASP A 438 48.63 42.61 2.35
C ASP A 438 48.10 41.19 2.57
N TYR A 439 47.02 40.80 1.89
CA TYR A 439 46.38 39.49 2.03
C TYR A 439 47.37 38.33 1.88
N SER A 440 48.19 38.29 0.83
CA SER A 440 49.08 37.15 0.59
C SER A 440 50.10 36.95 1.72
N LYS A 441 50.64 38.05 2.26
CA LYS A 441 51.58 38.02 3.39
C LYS A 441 50.90 37.61 4.70
N ILE A 442 49.68 38.09 4.93
CA ILE A 442 48.88 37.79 6.13
C ILE A 442 48.39 36.33 6.10
N ALA A 443 47.91 35.87 4.95
CA ALA A 443 47.49 34.49 4.69
C ALA A 443 48.66 33.52 4.86
N GLN A 444 49.83 33.81 4.28
CA GLN A 444 51.02 32.95 4.40
C GLN A 444 51.54 32.87 5.85
N LYS A 445 51.54 34.00 6.58
CA LYS A 445 51.90 33.99 8.02
C LYS A 445 50.93 33.14 8.84
N PHE A 446 49.65 33.29 8.57
CA PHE A 446 48.60 32.52 9.23
C PHE A 446 48.67 31.02 8.88
N GLU A 447 48.93 30.68 7.62
CA GLU A 447 49.11 29.30 7.17
C GLU A 447 50.32 28.64 7.86
N ASN A 448 51.45 29.34 7.93
CA ASN A 448 52.65 28.87 8.65
C ASN A 448 52.36 28.64 10.14
N GLN A 449 51.58 29.53 10.75
CA GLN A 449 51.17 29.44 12.14
C GLN A 449 50.20 28.27 12.42
N GLN A 450 49.35 27.94 11.45
CA GLN A 450 48.36 26.85 11.55
C GLN A 450 48.85 25.51 11.00
N SER A 451 50.04 25.47 10.39
CA SER A 451 50.62 24.27 9.77
C SER A 451 50.69 23.05 10.72
N LYS A 452 51.09 23.27 11.97
CA LYS A 452 51.11 22.22 13.01
C LYS A 452 49.70 21.79 13.42
N ALA A 453 48.74 22.72 13.50
CA ALA A 453 47.34 22.39 13.76
C ALA A 453 46.76 21.52 12.63
N LYS A 454 47.06 21.87 11.37
CA LYS A 454 46.64 21.13 10.17
C LYS A 454 47.22 19.71 10.14
N ALA A 455 48.48 19.54 10.53
CA ALA A 455 49.12 18.22 10.63
C ALA A 455 48.43 17.33 11.68
N VAL A 456 48.12 17.86 12.87
CA VAL A 456 47.42 17.13 13.93
C VAL A 456 45.97 16.82 13.54
N MET A 457 45.26 17.76 12.90
CA MET A 457 43.90 17.53 12.41
C MET A 457 43.85 16.47 11.30
N LYS A 458 44.89 16.37 10.47
CA LYS A 458 45.02 15.30 9.46
C LYS A 458 45.16 13.92 10.13
N GLN A 459 46.07 13.79 11.10
CA GLN A 459 46.24 12.53 11.85
C GLN A 459 44.97 12.16 12.63
N PHE A 460 44.29 13.14 13.20
CA PHE A 460 43.00 12.95 13.85
C PHE A 460 41.94 12.44 12.87
N ARG A 461 41.86 12.99 11.65
CA ARG A 461 40.95 12.54 10.59
C ARG A 461 41.23 11.09 10.20
N GLU A 462 42.49 10.73 10.01
CA GLU A 462 42.91 9.37 9.68
C GLU A 462 42.54 8.39 10.81
N PHE A 463 42.66 8.82 12.08
CA PHE A 463 42.24 8.03 13.24
C PHE A 463 40.71 7.81 13.29
N ILE A 464 39.91 8.85 13.05
CA ILE A 464 38.44 8.74 12.97
C ILE A 464 38.02 7.85 11.81
N GLN A 465 38.59 8.06 10.62
CA GLN A 465 38.25 7.28 9.44
C GLN A 465 38.55 5.81 9.70
N MET A 466 39.69 5.50 10.33
CA MET A 466 40.03 4.15 10.75
C MET A 466 39.03 3.59 11.78
N LEU A 467 38.56 4.37 12.76
CA LEU A 467 37.52 3.95 13.70
C LEU A 467 36.18 3.65 12.99
N ASN A 468 35.74 4.53 12.08
CA ASN A 468 34.45 4.39 11.40
C ASN A 468 34.46 3.27 10.35
N GLU A 469 35.44 3.24 9.46
CA GLU A 469 35.50 2.27 8.36
C GLU A 469 35.89 0.88 8.86
N LYS A 470 36.84 0.77 9.79
CA LYS A 470 37.39 -0.54 10.18
C LYS A 470 36.78 -1.12 11.45
N PHE A 471 36.27 -0.30 12.38
CA PHE A 471 35.74 -0.79 13.67
C PHE A 471 34.21 -0.71 13.77
N PHE A 472 33.60 0.46 13.49
CA PHE A 472 32.14 0.62 13.57
C PHE A 472 31.37 0.14 12.34
N GLY A 473 31.99 0.12 11.16
CA GLY A 473 31.40 -0.43 9.93
C GLY A 473 31.31 -1.97 9.89
N GLY A 474 31.81 -2.67 10.90
CA GLY A 474 31.86 -4.14 10.90
C GLY A 474 31.74 -4.87 12.24
N LEU A 475 32.14 -4.30 13.40
CA LEU A 475 32.24 -5.07 14.65
C LEU A 475 31.12 -4.82 15.69
N LEU A 476 30.43 -3.69 15.59
CA LEU A 476 29.36 -3.28 16.52
C LEU A 476 28.15 -2.81 15.72
N ASP A 477 26.96 -3.28 16.09
CA ASP A 477 25.71 -2.74 15.55
C ASP A 477 25.58 -1.25 15.96
N PRO A 478 25.46 -0.32 14.98
CA PRO A 478 25.43 1.11 15.24
C PRO A 478 24.28 1.55 16.17
N ASP A 479 23.15 0.82 16.18
CA ASP A 479 21.95 1.23 16.92
C ASP A 479 21.87 0.61 18.32
N SER A 480 22.29 -0.65 18.49
CA SER A 480 22.16 -1.37 19.77
C SER A 480 23.41 -1.33 20.65
N GLY A 481 24.60 -1.16 20.05
CA GLY A 481 25.88 -1.23 20.76
C GLY A 481 26.21 -2.59 21.39
N LYS A 482 25.54 -3.66 20.95
CA LYS A 482 25.79 -5.04 21.39
C LYS A 482 26.70 -5.77 20.38
N LEU A 483 27.46 -6.75 20.88
CA LEU A 483 28.31 -7.61 20.05
C LEU A 483 27.43 -8.51 19.15
N PRO A 484 27.66 -8.57 17.83
CA PRO A 484 26.91 -9.44 16.92
C PRO A 484 26.94 -10.92 17.31
N SER A 485 28.01 -11.37 17.99
CA SER A 485 28.22 -12.77 18.37
C SER A 485 27.23 -13.27 19.42
N GLU A 486 26.82 -12.46 20.40
CA GLU A 486 25.90 -12.92 21.46
C GLU A 486 24.45 -12.99 20.96
N GLU A 487 24.06 -12.08 20.06
CA GLU A 487 22.76 -12.12 19.39
C GLU A 487 22.69 -13.26 18.38
N CYS A 488 23.69 -13.42 17.50
CA CYS A 488 23.76 -14.55 16.57
C CYS A 488 23.72 -15.87 17.34
N LEU A 489 24.55 -16.06 18.38
CA LEU A 489 24.59 -17.31 19.14
C LEU A 489 23.22 -17.60 19.78
N ARG A 490 22.54 -16.57 20.30
CA ARG A 490 21.22 -16.73 20.92
C ARG A 490 20.13 -17.04 19.89
N GLU A 491 20.15 -16.39 18.72
CA GLU A 491 19.24 -16.66 17.60
C GLU A 491 19.42 -18.11 17.11
N THR A 492 20.65 -18.51 16.79
CA THR A 492 20.93 -19.86 16.28
C THR A 492 20.65 -20.95 17.32
N LEU A 493 20.95 -20.70 18.61
CA LEU A 493 20.61 -21.65 19.68
C LEU A 493 19.10 -21.75 19.88
N ASN A 494 18.34 -20.66 19.83
CA ASN A 494 16.88 -20.69 20.00
C ASN A 494 16.20 -21.46 18.87
N ASP A 495 16.61 -21.25 17.63
CA ASP A 495 16.05 -21.94 16.47
C ASP A 495 16.42 -23.43 16.46
N GLY A 496 17.69 -23.75 16.74
CA GLY A 496 18.15 -25.13 16.83
C GLY A 496 17.50 -25.90 17.99
N PHE A 497 17.34 -25.28 19.16
CA PHE A 497 16.64 -25.92 20.29
C PHE A 497 15.14 -26.05 20.05
N LYS A 498 14.51 -25.12 19.33
CA LYS A 498 13.10 -25.24 18.93
C LYS A 498 12.91 -26.43 17.98
N GLU A 499 13.78 -26.59 17.00
CA GLU A 499 13.74 -27.71 16.05
C GLU A 499 14.01 -29.07 16.71
N LEU A 500 14.98 -29.12 17.64
CA LEU A 500 15.25 -30.32 18.46
C LEU A 500 14.07 -30.66 19.39
N LYS A 501 13.33 -29.65 19.88
CA LYS A 501 12.18 -29.82 20.77
C LYS A 501 10.90 -30.20 20.02
N GLU A 502 10.73 -29.74 18.78
CA GLU A 502 9.62 -30.09 17.88
C GLU A 502 9.79 -31.50 17.29
N LYS A 503 11.02 -31.96 17.03
CA LYS A 503 11.34 -33.31 16.51
C LYS A 503 11.47 -34.39 17.59
N ASN A 504 11.06 -34.11 18.83
CA ASN A 504 11.43 -34.88 20.03
C ASN A 504 10.66 -36.20 20.24
N GLN A 505 10.38 -36.98 19.19
CA GLN A 505 9.81 -38.33 19.38
C GLN A 505 10.53 -39.49 18.68
N GLN A 506 11.60 -39.28 17.92
CA GLN A 506 12.50 -40.35 17.47
C GLN A 506 13.73 -39.71 16.79
N LEU A 507 14.81 -39.49 17.55
CA LEU A 507 16.05 -38.96 16.97
C LEU A 507 17.12 -40.06 16.97
N GLU A 508 17.39 -40.61 15.79
CA GLU A 508 18.65 -41.30 15.51
C GLU A 508 19.79 -40.28 15.46
N ILE A 509 20.98 -40.69 15.92
CA ILE A 509 22.16 -39.84 16.17
C ILE A 509 22.61 -39.04 14.92
N GLY A 510 22.29 -39.50 13.71
CA GLY A 510 22.60 -38.78 12.46
C GLY A 510 21.90 -37.44 12.31
N ASN A 511 20.63 -37.33 12.72
CA ASN A 511 19.83 -36.12 12.54
C ASN A 511 20.20 -35.00 13.52
N ALA A 512 20.74 -35.34 14.70
CA ALA A 512 21.25 -34.33 15.64
C ALA A 512 22.55 -33.70 15.12
N ASN A 513 23.43 -34.48 14.49
CA ASN A 513 24.67 -33.97 13.89
C ASN A 513 24.40 -33.04 12.72
N GLU A 514 23.35 -33.28 11.94
CA GLU A 514 22.93 -32.42 10.83
C GLU A 514 22.38 -31.08 11.34
N VAL A 515 21.53 -31.10 12.38
CA VAL A 515 21.06 -29.89 13.08
C VAL A 515 22.23 -29.11 13.67
N TRP A 516 23.20 -29.79 14.30
CA TRP A 516 24.38 -29.14 14.89
C TRP A 516 25.35 -28.59 13.85
N SER A 517 25.62 -29.31 12.76
CA SER A 517 26.46 -28.83 11.67
C SER A 517 25.85 -27.61 11.00
N ARG A 518 24.52 -27.62 10.84
CA ARG A 518 23.75 -26.49 10.34
C ARG A 518 23.75 -25.32 11.31
N MET A 519 23.51 -25.52 12.61
CA MET A 519 23.64 -24.46 13.62
C MET A 519 25.05 -23.83 13.63
N ASN A 520 26.10 -24.65 13.44
CA ASN A 520 27.47 -24.13 13.37
C ASN A 520 27.71 -23.35 12.07
N SER A 521 27.14 -23.80 10.95
CA SER A 521 27.16 -23.08 9.67
C SER A 521 26.36 -21.78 9.75
N ASP A 522 25.15 -21.80 10.30
CA ASP A 522 24.26 -20.66 10.43
C ASP A 522 24.81 -19.61 11.41
N TYR A 523 25.46 -20.06 12.48
CA TYR A 523 26.18 -19.14 13.38
C TYR A 523 27.36 -18.48 12.66
N LYS A 524 28.09 -19.25 11.83
CA LYS A 524 29.20 -18.74 11.02
C LYS A 524 28.71 -17.79 9.92
N ASP A 525 27.63 -18.11 9.24
CA ASP A 525 26.96 -17.27 8.24
C ASP A 525 26.36 -16.02 8.87
N CYS A 526 25.75 -16.12 10.05
CA CYS A 526 25.22 -14.96 10.80
C CYS A 526 26.37 -14.02 11.17
N LEU A 527 27.48 -14.57 11.66
CA LEU A 527 28.69 -13.80 11.94
C LEU A 527 29.28 -13.18 10.67
N GLU A 528 29.40 -13.91 9.56
CA GLU A 528 29.96 -13.40 8.29
C GLU A 528 29.04 -12.37 7.60
N LYS A 529 27.71 -12.49 7.77
CA LYS A 529 26.72 -11.52 7.29
C LYS A 529 26.67 -10.25 8.14
N LYS A 530 26.72 -10.37 9.47
CA LYS A 530 26.66 -9.21 10.39
C LYS A 530 28.04 -8.54 10.58
N ILE A 531 29.14 -9.27 10.44
CA ILE A 531 30.52 -8.77 10.47
C ILE A 531 31.09 -8.96 9.07
N HIS A 532 30.90 -7.98 8.18
CA HIS A 532 31.39 -8.07 6.81
C HIS A 532 32.89 -8.48 6.76
N SER A 533 33.15 -9.70 6.29
CA SER A 533 34.41 -10.27 5.78
C SER A 533 35.69 -10.21 6.63
N THR A 534 35.68 -10.14 7.97
CA THR A 534 36.93 -10.13 8.78
C THR A 534 37.07 -11.29 9.76
N SER A 535 38.22 -11.98 9.70
CA SER A 535 38.57 -13.10 10.59
C SER A 535 38.97 -12.61 11.99
N ILE A 536 38.92 -13.49 13.00
CA ILE A 536 39.33 -13.16 14.39
C ILE A 536 40.79 -12.62 14.44
N GLY A 537 41.68 -13.14 13.58
CA GLY A 537 43.05 -12.62 13.44
C GLY A 537 43.10 -11.20 12.85
N SER A 538 42.17 -10.83 11.96
CA SER A 538 42.06 -9.45 11.47
C SER A 538 41.53 -8.51 12.58
N THR A 539 40.66 -9.02 13.45
CA THR A 539 40.13 -8.26 14.60
C THR A 539 41.23 -7.95 15.63
N LEU A 540 42.13 -8.89 15.91
CA LEU A 540 43.28 -8.64 16.81
C LEU A 540 44.30 -7.67 16.21
N ASN A 541 44.59 -7.80 14.91
CA ASN A 541 45.45 -6.86 14.20
C ASN A 541 44.84 -5.44 14.18
N LEU A 542 43.51 -5.34 14.15
CA LEU A 542 42.79 -4.08 14.25
C LEU A 542 42.97 -3.42 15.63
N PHE A 543 42.86 -4.17 16.74
CA PHE A 543 43.12 -3.64 18.09
C PHE A 543 44.57 -3.18 18.28
N SER A 544 45.54 -3.93 17.75
CA SER A 544 46.96 -3.52 17.76
C SER A 544 47.19 -2.22 16.97
N SER A 545 46.59 -2.13 15.77
CA SER A 545 46.66 -0.94 14.92
C SER A 545 45.98 0.28 15.58
N LEU A 546 44.86 0.07 16.27
CA LEU A 546 44.16 1.10 17.03
C LEU A 546 45.00 1.64 18.18
N ASN A 547 45.68 0.76 18.93
CA ASN A 547 46.56 1.18 20.02
C ASN A 547 47.79 1.95 19.53
N LEU A 548 48.37 1.56 18.40
CA LEU A 548 49.47 2.29 17.75
C LEU A 548 49.03 3.68 17.28
N ALA A 549 47.89 3.76 16.58
CA ALA A 549 47.36 5.03 16.07
C ALA A 549 46.93 5.97 17.21
N ARG A 550 46.35 5.44 18.29
CA ARG A 550 46.05 6.18 19.52
C ARG A 550 47.31 6.80 20.11
N LYS A 551 48.39 6.03 20.26
CA LYS A 551 49.65 6.52 20.85
C LYS A 551 50.23 7.67 20.04
N ALA A 552 50.32 7.50 18.72
CA ALA A 552 50.79 8.55 17.81
C ALA A 552 49.93 9.82 17.87
N LEU A 553 48.59 9.67 17.97
CA LEU A 553 47.67 10.79 18.11
C LEU A 553 47.82 11.50 19.46
N THR A 554 48.04 10.76 20.56
CA THR A 554 48.24 11.34 21.90
C THR A 554 49.51 12.18 21.94
N GLU A 555 50.62 11.66 21.41
CA GLU A 555 51.91 12.37 21.31
C GLU A 555 51.77 13.65 20.47
N SER A 556 51.04 13.59 19.36
CA SER A 556 50.83 14.73 18.47
C SER A 556 49.89 15.80 19.08
N LEU A 557 48.87 15.38 19.85
CA LEU A 557 48.00 16.28 20.60
C LEU A 557 48.76 16.98 21.73
N GLU A 558 49.64 16.28 22.44
CA GLU A 558 50.52 16.86 23.47
C GLU A 558 51.51 17.85 22.87
N GLU A 559 52.14 17.53 21.74
CA GLU A 559 53.05 18.45 21.05
C GLU A 559 52.33 19.74 20.62
N PHE A 560 51.12 19.61 20.06
CA PHE A 560 50.29 20.76 19.68
C PHE A 560 49.86 21.59 20.90
N TYR A 561 49.39 20.93 21.96
CA TYR A 561 48.99 21.58 23.21
C TYR A 561 50.14 22.38 23.84
N ASN A 562 51.34 21.80 23.88
CA ASN A 562 52.53 22.44 24.42
C ASN A 562 53.00 23.61 23.53
N HIS A 563 52.97 23.45 22.20
CA HIS A 563 53.36 24.49 21.24
C HIS A 563 52.44 25.72 21.26
N GLN A 564 51.12 25.51 21.35
CA GLN A 564 50.13 26.59 21.44
C GLN A 564 50.14 27.30 22.80
N LYS A 565 50.50 26.60 23.88
CA LYS A 565 50.68 27.20 25.20
C LYS A 565 51.92 28.11 25.28
N SER A 566 52.97 27.81 24.52
CA SER A 566 54.23 28.57 24.53
C SER A 566 54.26 29.77 23.59
N ASN A 567 53.50 29.76 22.49
CA ASN A 567 53.52 30.81 21.45
C ASN A 567 52.24 31.65 21.48
N LYS A 568 52.38 32.98 21.64
CA LYS A 568 51.29 33.94 21.45
C LYS A 568 51.02 34.07 19.94
N LEU A 569 49.75 34.08 19.51
CA LEU A 569 49.42 34.12 18.07
C LEU A 569 49.83 35.43 17.40
N ASP A 570 50.46 35.35 16.23
CA ASP A 570 50.88 36.53 15.42
C ASP A 570 49.77 37.09 14.52
N VAL A 571 48.86 36.25 14.01
CA VAL A 571 47.77 36.66 13.10
C VAL A 571 46.45 35.93 13.45
N GLU A 572 45.35 36.66 13.56
CA GLU A 572 44.00 36.11 13.80
C GLU A 572 43.25 35.78 12.50
N LEU A 573 42.44 34.71 12.48
CA LEU A 573 41.60 34.31 11.33
C LEU A 573 40.70 35.47 10.86
N LYS A 574 40.13 36.24 11.80
CA LYS A 574 39.30 37.42 11.50
C LYS A 574 40.04 38.42 10.60
N LYS A 575 41.34 38.60 10.80
CA LYS A 575 42.17 39.49 9.99
C LYS A 575 42.39 38.92 8.59
N VAL A 576 42.63 37.62 8.45
CA VAL A 576 42.73 36.95 7.14
C VAL A 576 41.42 37.09 6.35
N LEU A 577 40.27 36.91 7.01
CA LEU A 577 38.94 37.03 6.40
C LEU A 577 38.67 38.44 5.87
N ILE A 578 38.93 39.48 6.67
CA ILE A 578 38.73 40.89 6.29
C ILE A 578 39.63 41.26 5.10
N GLU A 579 40.90 40.85 5.12
CA GLU A 579 41.85 41.20 4.07
C GLU A 579 41.59 40.44 2.76
N SER A 580 40.91 39.28 2.81
CA SER A 580 40.54 38.48 1.64
C SER A 580 39.43 39.09 0.78
N ARG A 581 38.58 39.95 1.35
CA ARG A 581 37.35 40.52 0.76
C ARG A 581 36.32 39.52 0.21
N ARG A 582 36.49 38.22 0.49
CA ARG A 582 35.57 37.15 0.07
C ARG A 582 34.23 37.17 0.81
N PRO A 583 34.17 37.48 2.12
CA PRO A 583 32.89 37.61 2.84
C PRO A 583 31.95 38.65 2.23
N GLU A 584 32.48 39.80 1.80
CA GLU A 584 31.74 40.87 1.14
C GLU A 584 31.26 40.43 -0.25
N SER A 585 32.14 39.75 -1.00
CA SER A 585 31.79 39.18 -2.31
C SER A 585 30.64 38.17 -2.19
N LEU A 586 30.68 37.31 -1.18
CA LEU A 586 29.65 36.31 -0.94
C LEU A 586 28.32 36.93 -0.45
N LYS A 587 28.38 37.90 0.47
CA LYS A 587 27.19 38.66 0.91
C LYS A 587 26.53 39.40 -0.25
N CYS A 588 27.31 39.84 -1.23
CA CYS A 588 26.79 40.42 -2.46
C CYS A 588 26.11 39.35 -3.33
N LEU A 589 26.76 38.21 -3.56
CA LEU A 589 26.19 37.11 -4.35
C LEU A 589 24.87 36.58 -3.78
N GLN A 590 24.77 36.46 -2.46
CA GLN A 590 23.56 35.96 -1.77
C GLN A 590 22.35 36.90 -1.88
N LYS A 591 22.54 38.16 -2.27
CA LYS A 591 21.42 39.08 -2.53
C LYS A 591 20.75 38.81 -3.88
N ASP A 592 21.55 38.46 -4.87
CA ASP A 592 21.11 38.35 -6.26
C ASP A 592 20.89 36.87 -6.69
N ILE A 593 21.53 35.91 -6.01
CA ILE A 593 21.45 34.46 -6.30
C ILE A 593 20.76 33.72 -5.14
N SER A 594 19.60 33.11 -5.41
CA SER A 594 18.92 32.25 -4.43
C SER A 594 19.38 30.78 -4.53
N GLU A 595 19.24 30.03 -3.43
CA GLU A 595 19.53 28.59 -3.40
C GLU A 595 18.66 27.81 -4.41
N GLU A 596 17.43 28.27 -4.63
CA GLU A 596 16.50 27.71 -5.60
C GLU A 596 16.95 27.90 -7.05
N MET A 597 17.56 29.05 -7.38
CA MET A 597 18.12 29.31 -8.72
C MET A 597 19.23 28.31 -9.05
N ILE A 598 20.17 28.10 -8.12
CA ILE A 598 21.29 27.15 -8.33
C ILE A 598 20.79 25.70 -8.39
N LYS A 599 19.81 25.32 -7.55
CA LYS A 599 19.17 24.00 -7.63
C LYS A 599 18.45 23.79 -8.95
N THR A 600 17.79 24.82 -9.48
CA THR A 600 17.10 24.77 -10.77
C THR A 600 18.09 24.55 -11.90
N LEU A 601 19.19 25.31 -11.95
CA LEU A 601 20.25 25.13 -12.95
C LEU A 601 20.88 23.72 -12.91
N TRP A 602 21.13 23.19 -11.71
CA TRP A 602 21.61 21.81 -11.55
C TRP A 602 20.61 20.77 -12.07
N LYS A 603 19.33 20.89 -11.72
CA LYS A 603 18.27 19.99 -12.18
C LYS A 603 18.09 20.07 -13.70
N THR A 604 18.18 21.27 -14.27
CA THR A 604 18.10 21.46 -15.72
C THR A 604 19.27 20.80 -16.42
N ASN A 605 20.50 20.91 -15.91
CA ASN A 605 21.65 20.21 -16.48
C ASN A 605 21.54 18.69 -16.37
N ALA A 606 20.97 18.18 -15.28
CA ALA A 606 20.75 16.74 -15.09
C ALA A 606 19.69 16.14 -16.03
N PHE A 607 18.74 16.94 -16.53
CA PHE A 607 17.74 16.46 -17.48
C PHE A 607 18.31 16.13 -18.85
N PHE A 608 19.37 16.82 -19.30
CA PHE A 608 19.97 16.51 -20.61
C PHE A 608 20.54 15.12 -20.67
N ARG A 609 21.06 14.62 -19.56
CA ARG A 609 21.42 13.21 -19.42
C ARG A 609 20.24 12.27 -19.68
N GLU A 610 19.03 12.61 -19.21
CA GLU A 610 17.85 11.75 -19.38
C GLU A 610 17.31 11.75 -20.83
N VAL A 611 17.58 12.80 -21.62
CA VAL A 611 17.20 12.87 -23.04
C VAL A 611 18.05 11.92 -23.90
N PHE A 612 19.28 11.60 -23.48
CA PHE A 612 20.17 10.69 -24.21
C PHE A 612 19.86 9.20 -24.01
N TYR A 613 19.01 8.84 -23.04
CA TYR A 613 18.57 7.45 -22.83
C TYR A 613 17.28 7.14 -23.61
N VAL A 614 17.33 7.27 -24.93
CA VAL A 614 16.19 6.97 -25.82
C VAL A 614 16.05 5.45 -25.98
N PRO A 615 14.85 4.87 -25.75
CA PRO A 615 14.60 3.47 -26.09
C PRO A 615 14.77 3.22 -27.59
N ASP A 616 15.06 1.98 -28.01
CA ASP A 616 15.23 1.65 -29.41
C ASP A 616 13.89 1.71 -30.20
N GLU A 617 14.00 1.91 -31.52
CA GLU A 617 12.84 2.05 -32.42
C GLU A 617 11.93 0.82 -32.41
N GLU A 618 12.52 -0.38 -32.30
CA GLU A 618 11.77 -1.64 -32.32
C GLU A 618 10.85 -1.76 -31.09
N THR A 619 11.36 -1.40 -29.91
CA THR A 619 10.60 -1.38 -28.66
C THR A 619 9.43 -0.38 -28.72
N VAL A 620 9.68 0.83 -29.25
CA VAL A 620 8.63 1.86 -29.40
C VAL A 620 7.53 1.40 -30.39
N GLN A 621 7.91 0.83 -31.53
CA GLN A 621 6.96 0.28 -32.50
C GLN A 621 6.17 -0.91 -31.96
N SER A 622 6.79 -1.72 -31.12
CA SER A 622 6.14 -2.83 -30.43
C SER A 622 5.07 -2.32 -29.45
N LEU A 623 5.35 -1.25 -28.69
CA LEU A 623 4.39 -0.59 -27.81
C LEU A 623 3.23 0.06 -28.59
N ILE A 624 3.51 0.69 -29.74
CA ILE A 624 2.46 1.22 -30.63
C ILE A 624 1.53 0.10 -31.10
N ARG A 625 2.09 -1.05 -31.51
CA ARG A 625 1.31 -2.23 -31.90
C ARG A 625 0.42 -2.73 -30.75
N TYR A 626 0.95 -2.78 -29.53
CA TYR A 626 0.21 -3.14 -28.33
C TYR A 626 -0.99 -2.20 -28.09
N LEU A 627 -0.76 -0.88 -28.11
CA LEU A 627 -1.82 0.12 -27.98
C LEU A 627 -2.87 -0.01 -29.09
N GLY A 628 -2.44 -0.31 -30.33
CA GLY A 628 -3.33 -0.57 -31.46
C GLY A 628 -4.27 -1.75 -31.22
N LEU A 629 -3.80 -2.83 -30.59
CA LEU A 629 -4.65 -3.96 -30.21
C LEU A 629 -5.66 -3.59 -29.12
N ILE A 630 -5.28 -2.76 -28.15
CA ILE A 630 -6.21 -2.23 -27.13
C ILE A 630 -7.34 -1.44 -27.81
N ASP A 631 -7.02 -0.60 -28.80
CA ASP A 631 -8.04 0.15 -29.55
C ASP A 631 -9.03 -0.77 -30.29
N GLN A 632 -8.53 -1.88 -30.87
CA GLN A 632 -9.39 -2.89 -31.47
C GLN A 632 -10.31 -3.56 -30.44
N VAL A 633 -9.80 -3.89 -29.26
CA VAL A 633 -10.61 -4.46 -28.15
C VAL A 633 -11.72 -3.49 -27.76
N LYS A 634 -11.41 -2.20 -27.58
CA LYS A 634 -12.42 -1.16 -27.27
C LYS A 634 -13.48 -1.06 -28.37
N THR A 635 -13.05 -1.02 -29.62
CA THR A 635 -13.97 -0.92 -30.77
C THR A 635 -14.91 -2.12 -30.80
N ASN A 636 -14.39 -3.34 -30.64
CA ASN A 636 -15.22 -4.55 -30.60
C ASN A 636 -16.14 -4.60 -29.37
N LEU A 637 -15.69 -4.09 -28.22
CA LEU A 637 -16.50 -4.01 -27.00
C LEU A 637 -17.73 -3.10 -27.20
N THR A 638 -17.54 -1.94 -27.83
CA THR A 638 -18.67 -1.02 -28.12
C THR A 638 -19.72 -1.66 -29.03
N LEU A 639 -19.29 -2.44 -30.03
CA LEU A 639 -20.20 -3.19 -30.90
C LEU A 639 -21.04 -4.21 -30.12
N ILE A 640 -20.44 -4.91 -29.15
CA ILE A 640 -21.15 -5.91 -28.32
C ILE A 640 -22.13 -5.23 -27.36
N ASP A 641 -21.73 -4.13 -26.73
CA ASP A 641 -22.59 -3.35 -25.84
C ASP A 641 -23.84 -2.83 -26.57
N ASP A 642 -23.69 -2.37 -27.81
CA ASP A 642 -24.81 -1.94 -28.64
C ASP A 642 -25.76 -3.10 -28.98
N GLN A 643 -25.25 -4.30 -29.26
CA GLN A 643 -26.07 -5.50 -29.47
C GLN A 643 -26.84 -5.87 -28.20
N VAL A 644 -26.22 -5.80 -27.01
CA VAL A 644 -26.86 -6.12 -25.72
C VAL A 644 -27.93 -5.09 -25.37
N ARG A 645 -27.67 -3.80 -25.61
CA ARG A 645 -28.66 -2.72 -25.41
C ARG A 645 -29.93 -2.94 -26.23
N GLN A 646 -29.83 -3.52 -27.41
CA GLN A 646 -31.00 -3.84 -28.24
C GLN A 646 -31.88 -4.95 -27.64
N VAL A 647 -31.31 -5.88 -26.86
CA VAL A 647 -32.08 -6.95 -26.19
C VAL A 647 -33.04 -6.39 -25.13
N GLY A 648 -32.64 -5.33 -24.43
CA GLY A 648 -33.40 -4.70 -23.34
C GLY A 648 -34.52 -3.73 -23.74
N LYS A 649 -34.79 -3.52 -25.05
CA LYS A 649 -35.79 -2.57 -25.59
C LYS A 649 -37.16 -3.21 -25.94
N ARG A 650 -37.57 -4.32 -25.31
CA ARG A 650 -38.87 -4.95 -25.62
C ARG A 650 -40.08 -4.13 -25.09
N PRO A 651 -41.22 -4.07 -25.83
CA PRO A 651 -42.42 -3.36 -25.40
C PRO A 651 -43.10 -4.03 -24.19
N LYS A 652 -43.69 -3.22 -23.30
CA LYS A 652 -44.35 -3.61 -22.03
C LYS A 652 -45.63 -4.48 -22.15
N ARG A 653 -45.96 -5.04 -23.30
CA ARG A 653 -47.10 -5.97 -23.48
C ARG A 653 -46.79 -6.96 -24.59
N ALA A 654 -46.45 -8.20 -24.24
CA ALA A 654 -46.53 -9.34 -25.14
C ALA A 654 -47.02 -10.56 -24.35
N THR A 655 -48.33 -10.75 -24.33
CA THR A 655 -49.03 -11.94 -23.82
C THR A 655 -48.89 -13.09 -24.83
N ALA A 656 -47.67 -13.58 -25.05
CA ALA A 656 -47.37 -14.61 -26.04
C ALA A 656 -46.57 -15.79 -25.44
N PRO A 657 -46.61 -17.00 -26.06
CA PRO A 657 -46.03 -18.24 -25.54
C PRO A 657 -44.53 -18.19 -25.21
N THR A 658 -43.83 -17.18 -25.73
CA THR A 658 -42.41 -16.91 -25.47
C THR A 658 -42.06 -16.68 -24.00
N ASP A 659 -43.02 -16.30 -23.15
CA ASP A 659 -42.79 -16.16 -21.71
C ASP A 659 -42.53 -17.52 -21.01
N LEU A 660 -42.95 -18.64 -21.60
CA LEU A 660 -42.69 -19.99 -21.07
C LEU A 660 -41.36 -20.57 -21.57
N VAL A 661 -40.94 -20.24 -22.81
CA VAL A 661 -39.77 -20.84 -23.51
C VAL A 661 -38.42 -20.43 -22.92
N LEU A 662 -38.38 -19.39 -22.08
CA LEU A 662 -37.17 -18.97 -21.35
C LEU A 662 -37.35 -18.99 -19.82
N ALA A 663 -38.48 -19.53 -19.32
CA ALA A 663 -38.82 -19.55 -17.89
C ALA A 663 -38.27 -20.78 -17.14
N LEU A 664 -36.94 -20.93 -17.16
CA LEU A 664 -36.26 -21.92 -16.32
C LEU A 664 -36.07 -21.33 -14.90
N ASN A 665 -36.86 -21.82 -13.94
CA ASN A 665 -36.68 -21.46 -12.53
C ASN A 665 -35.31 -21.90 -12.04
N GLY A 666 -34.60 -21.04 -11.29
CA GLY A 666 -33.26 -21.36 -10.81
C GLY A 666 -32.21 -21.49 -11.93
N SER A 667 -32.44 -20.91 -13.12
CA SER A 667 -31.59 -21.09 -14.31
C SER A 667 -30.10 -20.82 -14.09
N LYS A 668 -29.74 -19.84 -13.24
CA LYS A 668 -28.34 -19.58 -12.86
C LYS A 668 -27.71 -20.79 -12.16
N LEU A 669 -28.33 -21.27 -11.09
CA LEU A 669 -27.85 -22.39 -10.29
C LEU A 669 -27.74 -23.66 -11.14
N HIS A 670 -28.75 -23.93 -11.97
CA HIS A 670 -28.73 -25.09 -12.86
C HIS A 670 -27.64 -25.00 -13.92
N SER A 671 -27.43 -23.81 -14.50
CA SER A 671 -26.35 -23.58 -15.46
C SER A 671 -24.97 -23.77 -14.82
N GLU A 672 -24.75 -23.23 -13.62
CA GLU A 672 -23.50 -23.38 -12.87
C GLU A 672 -23.21 -24.84 -12.51
N ASN A 673 -24.16 -25.52 -11.85
CA ASN A 673 -23.98 -26.89 -11.39
C ASN A 673 -23.72 -27.82 -12.58
N LEU A 674 -24.47 -27.68 -13.66
CA LEU A 674 -24.32 -28.50 -14.85
C LEU A 674 -22.99 -28.22 -15.56
N GLY A 675 -22.61 -26.95 -15.76
CA GLY A 675 -21.34 -26.60 -16.39
C GLY A 675 -20.13 -27.08 -15.61
N ILE A 676 -20.12 -26.93 -14.27
CA ILE A 676 -19.04 -27.44 -13.41
C ILE A 676 -18.98 -28.98 -13.49
N SER A 677 -20.13 -29.64 -13.49
CA SER A 677 -20.20 -31.11 -13.60
C SER A 677 -19.62 -31.61 -14.92
N VAL A 678 -19.90 -30.91 -16.02
CA VAL A 678 -19.35 -31.21 -17.35
C VAL A 678 -17.86 -30.91 -17.43
N ARG A 679 -17.38 -29.83 -16.80
CA ARG A 679 -15.95 -29.49 -16.74
C ARG A 679 -15.15 -30.54 -15.96
N ALA A 680 -15.72 -31.10 -14.89
CA ALA A 680 -15.11 -32.23 -14.19
C ALA A 680 -14.96 -33.47 -15.10
N LEU A 681 -15.99 -33.80 -15.90
CA LEU A 681 -15.88 -34.89 -16.88
C LEU A 681 -14.82 -34.61 -17.96
N LEU A 682 -14.77 -33.38 -18.47
CA LEU A 682 -13.79 -32.97 -19.48
C LEU A 682 -12.36 -33.08 -18.95
N ASP A 683 -12.10 -32.63 -17.73
CA ASP A 683 -10.77 -32.74 -17.14
C ASP A 683 -10.37 -34.21 -16.94
N LEU A 684 -11.31 -35.10 -16.59
CA LEU A 684 -11.06 -36.55 -16.57
C LEU A 684 -10.72 -37.10 -17.97
N VAL A 685 -11.41 -36.65 -19.00
CA VAL A 685 -11.09 -37.01 -20.40
C VAL A 685 -9.67 -36.58 -20.76
N LYS A 686 -9.28 -35.34 -20.41
CA LYS A 686 -7.92 -34.84 -20.65
C LYS A 686 -6.85 -35.64 -19.90
N VAL A 687 -7.13 -36.01 -18.64
CA VAL A 687 -6.26 -36.89 -17.86
C VAL A 687 -6.07 -38.24 -18.55
N ARG A 688 -7.14 -38.86 -19.04
CA ARG A 688 -7.06 -40.13 -19.80
C ARG A 688 -6.27 -39.99 -21.10
N ALA A 689 -6.51 -38.92 -21.85
CA ALA A 689 -5.86 -38.67 -23.13
C ALA A 689 -4.34 -38.46 -22.99
N ASN A 690 -3.89 -37.95 -21.84
CA ASN A 690 -2.47 -37.74 -21.54
C ASN A 690 -1.85 -38.85 -20.69
N ARG A 691 -2.44 -40.05 -20.67
CA ARG A 691 -2.00 -41.19 -19.85
C ARG A 691 -0.50 -41.47 -19.94
N ASP A 692 0.03 -41.63 -21.16
CA ASP A 692 1.43 -42.03 -21.35
C ASP A 692 2.39 -40.96 -20.84
N LYS A 693 2.06 -39.67 -21.06
CA LYS A 693 2.81 -38.53 -20.53
C LYS A 693 2.76 -38.49 -19.01
N LEU A 694 1.58 -38.66 -18.41
CA LEU A 694 1.40 -38.66 -16.96
C LEU A 694 2.13 -39.83 -16.27
N LEU A 695 2.15 -41.01 -16.88
CA LEU A 695 2.85 -42.19 -16.35
C LEU A 695 4.38 -42.08 -16.49
N ALA A 696 4.87 -41.27 -17.43
CA ALA A 696 6.29 -41.00 -17.63
C ALA A 696 6.88 -40.01 -16.60
N ILE A 697 6.03 -39.26 -15.88
CA ILE A 697 6.48 -38.21 -14.95
C ILE A 697 7.30 -38.81 -13.79
N LYS A 698 8.58 -38.46 -13.77
CA LYS A 698 9.51 -38.76 -12.68
C LYS A 698 10.54 -37.64 -12.56
N PHE A 699 10.69 -37.12 -11.36
CA PHE A 699 11.67 -36.07 -11.05
C PHE A 699 12.95 -36.68 -10.45
N ASN A 700 14.12 -36.15 -10.84
CA ASN A 700 15.41 -36.50 -10.23
C ASN A 700 15.58 -35.83 -8.85
N GLY A 701 16.70 -36.06 -8.16
CA GLY A 701 16.97 -35.45 -6.84
C GLY A 701 16.90 -33.93 -6.89
N GLU A 702 17.70 -33.34 -7.79
CA GLU A 702 17.83 -31.89 -7.95
C GLU A 702 16.49 -31.19 -8.26
N ALA A 703 15.67 -31.74 -9.15
CA ALA A 703 14.35 -31.18 -9.45
C ALA A 703 13.40 -31.27 -8.24
N ARG A 704 13.47 -32.34 -7.45
CA ARG A 704 12.67 -32.46 -6.22
C ARG A 704 13.13 -31.49 -5.15
N ASP A 705 14.43 -31.26 -5.03
CA ASP A 705 15.01 -30.31 -4.09
C ASP A 705 14.63 -28.88 -4.46
N LEU A 706 14.64 -28.54 -5.76
CA LEU A 706 14.16 -27.23 -6.24
C LEU A 706 12.66 -27.03 -5.98
N MET A 707 11.84 -28.07 -6.16
CA MET A 707 10.41 -28.01 -5.80
C MET A 707 10.21 -27.83 -4.28
N GLU A 708 11.11 -28.36 -3.45
CA GLU A 708 11.09 -28.20 -1.99
C GLU A 708 11.55 -26.79 -1.57
N GLU A 709 12.59 -26.24 -2.23
CA GLU A 709 13.04 -24.84 -2.06
C GLU A 709 11.91 -23.85 -2.34
N LYS A 710 11.12 -24.06 -3.41
CA LYS A 710 10.00 -23.17 -3.75
C LYS A 710 8.82 -23.25 -2.78
N GLY A 711 8.71 -24.34 -2.01
CA GLY A 711 7.64 -24.58 -1.04
C GLY A 711 6.26 -24.83 -1.66
N ASP A 712 5.36 -25.51 -0.93
CA ASP A 712 3.94 -25.72 -1.31
C ASP A 712 3.73 -26.52 -2.62
N LEU A 713 4.77 -27.23 -3.08
CA LEU A 713 4.77 -28.17 -4.20
C LEU A 713 4.93 -29.64 -3.76
N SER A 714 4.79 -29.92 -2.46
CA SER A 714 4.98 -31.27 -1.88
C SER A 714 4.14 -32.35 -2.57
N SER A 715 2.89 -32.04 -2.90
CA SER A 715 1.97 -32.97 -3.57
C SER A 715 2.33 -33.27 -5.03
N PHE A 716 3.14 -32.40 -5.66
CA PHE A 716 3.65 -32.62 -7.02
C PHE A 716 5.05 -33.25 -7.03
N ARG A 717 5.73 -33.33 -5.87
CA ARG A 717 7.10 -33.86 -5.73
C ARG A 717 7.21 -35.33 -6.17
N GLU A 718 6.24 -36.15 -5.78
CA GLU A 718 6.18 -37.58 -6.10
C GLU A 718 4.78 -37.98 -6.58
N PRO A 719 4.37 -37.54 -7.78
CA PRO A 719 2.98 -37.61 -8.21
C PRO A 719 2.57 -39.02 -8.67
N GLN A 720 3.50 -39.98 -8.79
CA GLN A 720 3.25 -41.24 -9.51
C GLN A 720 2.12 -42.08 -8.90
N VAL A 721 2.03 -42.15 -7.56
CA VAL A 721 1.00 -42.93 -6.86
C VAL A 721 -0.39 -42.35 -7.12
N GLU A 722 -0.54 -41.04 -6.92
CA GLU A 722 -1.82 -40.35 -7.11
C GLU A 722 -2.21 -40.28 -8.59
N LEU A 723 -1.26 -40.10 -9.52
CA LEU A 723 -1.54 -40.15 -10.96
C LEU A 723 -2.05 -41.52 -11.41
N ARG A 724 -1.43 -42.62 -10.94
CA ARG A 724 -1.90 -43.98 -11.25
C ARG A 724 -3.30 -44.24 -10.70
N LYS A 725 -3.57 -43.78 -9.47
CA LYS A 725 -4.89 -43.88 -8.85
C LYS A 725 -5.94 -43.11 -9.64
N LEU A 726 -5.67 -41.85 -9.98
CA LEU A 726 -6.57 -40.99 -10.76
C LEU A 726 -6.85 -41.57 -12.15
N LEU A 727 -5.84 -42.11 -12.84
CA LEU A 727 -6.01 -42.77 -14.14
C LEU A 727 -6.90 -44.02 -14.04
N LYS A 728 -6.74 -44.82 -12.98
CA LYS A 728 -7.58 -46.00 -12.72
C LYS A 728 -9.04 -45.62 -12.42
N GLU A 729 -9.25 -44.56 -11.63
CA GLU A 729 -10.58 -44.01 -11.37
C GLU A 729 -11.23 -43.50 -12.67
N ALA A 730 -10.45 -42.81 -13.52
CA ALA A 730 -10.92 -42.39 -14.83
C ALA A 730 -11.26 -43.57 -15.76
N ASP A 731 -10.55 -44.70 -15.69
CA ASP A 731 -10.88 -45.96 -16.41
C ASP A 731 -12.20 -46.54 -15.97
N SER A 732 -12.44 -46.61 -14.66
CA SER A 732 -13.71 -47.09 -14.13
C SER A 732 -14.89 -46.22 -14.59
N ILE A 733 -14.71 -44.90 -14.65
CA ILE A 733 -15.73 -43.97 -15.14
C ILE A 733 -15.98 -44.14 -16.64
N ASN A 734 -14.94 -44.43 -17.42
CA ASN A 734 -15.11 -44.69 -18.85
C ASN A 734 -15.91 -45.95 -19.15
N GLU A 735 -15.67 -47.04 -18.42
CA GLU A 735 -16.49 -48.26 -18.58
C GLU A 735 -17.95 -48.01 -18.16
N MET A 736 -18.18 -47.22 -17.11
CA MET A 736 -19.53 -46.81 -16.74
C MET A 736 -20.20 -45.96 -17.84
N ALA A 737 -19.47 -45.02 -18.45
CA ALA A 737 -19.99 -44.20 -19.53
C ALA A 737 -20.47 -45.07 -20.71
N LYS A 738 -19.71 -46.11 -21.05
CA LYS A 738 -20.08 -47.09 -22.09
C LYS A 738 -21.41 -47.78 -21.80
N GLU A 739 -21.66 -48.19 -20.55
CA GLU A 739 -22.93 -48.78 -20.14
C GLU A 739 -24.08 -47.78 -20.14
N LEU A 740 -23.83 -46.55 -19.68
CA LEU A 740 -24.84 -45.50 -19.61
C LEU A 740 -25.30 -45.01 -20.98
N ARG A 741 -24.43 -45.04 -21.99
CA ARG A 741 -24.78 -44.63 -23.37
C ARG A 741 -25.65 -45.65 -24.12
N ARG A 742 -25.74 -46.90 -23.66
CA ARG A 742 -26.59 -47.94 -24.29
C ARG A 742 -28.07 -47.77 -23.87
N ASN A 743 -28.83 -47.02 -24.66
CA ASN A 743 -30.30 -46.89 -24.57
C ASN A 743 -30.85 -46.36 -23.23
N LYS A 744 -30.07 -45.63 -22.43
CA LYS A 744 -30.56 -44.95 -21.22
C LYS A 744 -30.95 -43.50 -21.52
N THR A 745 -31.82 -42.94 -20.69
CA THR A 745 -32.25 -41.53 -20.77
C THR A 745 -31.19 -40.58 -20.20
N VAL A 746 -31.21 -39.29 -20.57
CA VAL A 746 -30.29 -38.25 -20.02
C VAL A 746 -30.29 -38.24 -18.49
N VAL A 747 -31.46 -38.44 -17.87
CA VAL A 747 -31.63 -38.54 -16.41
C VAL A 747 -30.85 -39.71 -15.81
N GLN A 748 -30.86 -40.87 -16.47
CA GLN A 748 -30.12 -42.05 -16.03
C GLN A 748 -28.62 -41.90 -16.29
N MET A 749 -28.24 -41.26 -17.40
CA MET A 749 -26.83 -40.93 -17.70
C MET A 749 -26.22 -40.03 -16.62
N ALA A 750 -27.02 -39.16 -15.99
CA ALA A 750 -26.54 -38.21 -14.99
C ALA A 750 -26.05 -38.87 -13.68
N GLY A 751 -26.33 -40.16 -13.47
CA GLY A 751 -25.74 -40.94 -12.38
C GLY A 751 -24.21 -41.02 -12.43
N ILE A 752 -23.58 -40.71 -13.57
CA ILE A 752 -22.11 -40.63 -13.65
C ILE A 752 -21.53 -39.56 -12.72
N PHE A 753 -22.26 -38.47 -12.44
CA PHE A 753 -21.79 -37.40 -11.58
C PHE A 753 -21.61 -37.85 -10.12
N GLU A 754 -22.44 -38.75 -9.61
CA GLU A 754 -22.27 -39.33 -8.27
C GLU A 754 -20.94 -40.09 -8.13
N LYS A 755 -20.45 -40.67 -9.22
CA LYS A 755 -19.18 -41.43 -9.27
C LYS A 755 -17.96 -40.56 -9.50
N VAL A 756 -18.13 -39.40 -10.15
CA VAL A 756 -17.09 -38.37 -10.29
C VAL A 756 -16.88 -37.61 -8.98
N SER A 757 -17.95 -37.37 -8.22
CA SER A 757 -17.92 -36.61 -6.96
C SER A 757 -16.83 -37.02 -5.94
N PRO A 758 -16.55 -38.32 -5.70
CA PRO A 758 -15.52 -38.75 -4.75
C PRO A 758 -14.08 -38.71 -5.31
N ILE A 759 -13.84 -38.29 -6.55
CA ILE A 759 -12.48 -38.19 -7.10
C ILE A 759 -11.79 -36.95 -6.53
N HIS A 760 -10.59 -37.15 -5.96
CA HIS A 760 -9.82 -36.06 -5.33
C HIS A 760 -8.69 -35.57 -6.25
N GLY A 761 -7.96 -36.51 -6.89
CA GLY A 761 -6.79 -36.20 -7.70
C GLY A 761 -5.63 -35.66 -6.87
N ILE A 762 -4.79 -34.78 -7.46
CA ILE A 762 -3.62 -34.21 -6.79
C ILE A 762 -3.96 -32.81 -6.25
N TYR A 763 -3.81 -32.65 -4.93
CA TYR A 763 -4.03 -31.39 -4.23
C TYR A 763 -2.71 -30.64 -4.06
N GLY A 764 -2.42 -29.66 -4.91
CA GLY A 764 -1.19 -28.86 -4.80
C GLY A 764 -1.33 -27.48 -5.45
N ASN A 765 -0.40 -26.58 -5.15
CA ASN A 765 -0.40 -25.21 -5.66
C ASN A 765 0.07 -25.17 -7.13
N ARG A 766 -0.88 -25.30 -8.06
CA ARG A 766 -0.61 -25.31 -9.52
C ARG A 766 -0.06 -23.96 -10.02
N GLN A 767 -0.44 -22.86 -9.36
CA GLN A 767 0.10 -21.52 -9.65
C GLN A 767 1.61 -21.47 -9.40
N LYS A 768 2.06 -21.92 -8.22
CA LYS A 768 3.49 -22.04 -7.91
C LYS A 768 4.24 -23.02 -8.82
N LEU A 769 3.56 -24.07 -9.29
CA LEU A 769 4.16 -25.02 -10.23
C LEU A 769 4.39 -24.37 -11.60
N TRP A 770 3.48 -23.48 -12.01
CA TRP A 770 3.63 -22.68 -13.23
C TRP A 770 4.72 -21.62 -13.08
N GLU A 771 4.77 -20.91 -11.95
CA GLU A 771 5.86 -19.98 -11.62
C GLU A 771 7.22 -20.69 -11.65
N LEU A 772 7.33 -21.87 -11.03
CA LEU A 772 8.54 -22.70 -11.09
C LEU A 772 8.89 -23.06 -12.54
N SER A 773 7.91 -23.44 -13.36
CA SER A 773 8.17 -23.80 -14.77
C SER A 773 8.68 -22.65 -15.65
N LYS A 774 8.54 -21.41 -15.15
CA LYS A 774 8.95 -20.15 -15.79
C LYS A 774 10.21 -19.53 -15.20
N ASP A 775 10.72 -20.05 -14.09
CA ASP A 775 11.88 -19.48 -13.40
C ASP A 775 13.16 -19.67 -14.23
N ASP A 776 13.94 -18.59 -14.41
CA ASP A 776 15.23 -18.59 -15.14
C ASP A 776 16.21 -19.66 -14.64
N LYS A 777 16.17 -20.00 -13.34
CA LYS A 777 17.00 -21.10 -12.78
C LYS A 777 16.70 -22.45 -13.42
N THR A 778 15.54 -22.61 -14.06
CA THR A 778 15.10 -23.85 -14.73
C THR A 778 15.59 -23.96 -16.18
N ASP A 779 16.26 -22.94 -16.72
CA ASP A 779 16.93 -23.00 -18.02
C ASP A 779 18.25 -23.79 -17.99
N ASP A 780 18.75 -24.12 -16.80
CA ASP A 780 19.89 -25.02 -16.63
C ASP A 780 19.59 -26.41 -17.25
N PRO A 781 20.46 -26.94 -18.14
CA PRO A 781 20.27 -28.24 -18.79
C PRO A 781 19.93 -29.39 -17.86
N LYS A 782 20.37 -29.36 -16.59
CA LYS A 782 20.08 -30.40 -15.59
C LYS A 782 18.58 -30.54 -15.27
N TYR A 783 17.80 -29.49 -15.49
CA TYR A 783 16.34 -29.48 -15.28
C TYR A 783 15.53 -29.70 -16.55
N GLY A 784 16.15 -29.87 -17.73
CA GLY A 784 15.44 -29.95 -19.01
C GLY A 784 14.33 -31.01 -19.06
N SER A 785 14.57 -32.20 -18.49
CA SER A 785 13.55 -33.26 -18.39
C SER A 785 12.46 -32.98 -17.35
N ALA A 786 12.78 -32.28 -16.26
CA ALA A 786 11.83 -31.89 -15.23
C ALA A 786 10.89 -30.78 -15.71
N ARG A 787 11.39 -29.86 -16.55
CA ARG A 787 10.59 -28.75 -17.12
C ARG A 787 9.45 -29.25 -17.99
N GLU A 788 9.69 -30.24 -18.84
CA GLU A 788 8.63 -30.86 -19.66
C GLU A 788 7.56 -31.55 -18.79
N HIS A 789 7.99 -32.20 -17.71
CA HIS A 789 7.08 -32.80 -16.74
C HIS A 789 6.28 -31.76 -15.94
N TRP A 790 6.90 -30.67 -15.46
CA TRP A 790 6.19 -29.57 -14.80
C TRP A 790 5.17 -28.93 -15.74
N LYS A 791 5.55 -28.67 -16.99
CA LYS A 791 4.64 -28.17 -18.02
C LYS A 791 3.43 -29.10 -18.23
N THR A 792 3.68 -30.41 -18.29
CA THR A 792 2.59 -31.41 -18.41
C THR A 792 1.64 -31.39 -17.21
N LEU A 793 2.15 -31.23 -15.98
CA LEU A 793 1.33 -31.10 -14.76
C LEU A 793 0.59 -29.76 -14.71
N VAL A 794 1.21 -28.70 -15.20
CA VAL A 794 0.62 -27.37 -15.29
C VAL A 794 -0.46 -27.34 -16.35
N ASP A 795 -0.34 -28.01 -17.49
CA ASP A 795 -1.36 -27.99 -18.55
C ASP A 795 -2.67 -28.73 -18.18
N LEU A 796 -2.61 -29.61 -17.18
CA LEU A 796 -3.73 -30.44 -16.74
C LEU A 796 -4.25 -30.00 -15.38
N ASN A 797 -5.56 -29.83 -15.25
CA ASN A 797 -6.15 -29.67 -13.93
C ASN A 797 -6.35 -31.02 -13.25
N LEU A 798 -5.53 -31.30 -12.24
CA LEU A 798 -5.52 -32.57 -11.50
C LEU A 798 -6.25 -32.50 -10.16
N ASN A 799 -6.73 -31.33 -9.73
CA ASN A 799 -7.48 -31.16 -8.48
C ASN A 799 -8.98 -31.29 -8.76
N PHE A 800 -9.54 -32.46 -8.47
CA PHE A 800 -10.97 -32.76 -8.66
C PHE A 800 -11.81 -32.44 -7.42
N GLN A 801 -11.18 -32.28 -6.25
CA GLN A 801 -11.85 -31.87 -5.02
C GLN A 801 -12.59 -30.52 -5.20
N ARG A 802 -12.03 -29.61 -6.02
CA ARG A 802 -12.64 -28.30 -6.34
C ARG A 802 -14.02 -28.41 -7.01
N TYR A 803 -14.33 -29.54 -7.63
CA TYR A 803 -15.62 -29.78 -8.29
C TYR A 803 -16.64 -30.48 -7.39
N SER A 804 -16.20 -31.15 -6.32
CA SER A 804 -16.99 -32.14 -5.58
C SER A 804 -18.32 -31.59 -5.05
N ALA A 805 -18.34 -30.35 -4.51
CA ALA A 805 -19.56 -29.75 -3.95
C ALA A 805 -20.69 -29.59 -4.98
N ARG A 806 -20.34 -29.21 -6.22
CA ARG A 806 -21.30 -28.89 -7.28
C ARG A 806 -21.63 -30.10 -8.15
N VAL A 807 -20.67 -31.01 -8.33
CA VAL A 807 -20.86 -32.29 -9.03
C VAL A 807 -21.91 -33.17 -8.33
N LYS A 808 -21.99 -33.13 -6.99
CA LYS A 808 -23.03 -33.84 -6.21
C LYS A 808 -24.46 -33.48 -6.63
N ASP A 809 -24.67 -32.23 -7.01
CA ASP A 809 -25.98 -31.73 -7.42
C ASP A 809 -26.26 -31.95 -8.93
N GLY A 810 -25.32 -32.53 -9.68
CA GLY A 810 -25.40 -32.70 -11.13
C GLY A 810 -26.63 -33.49 -11.57
N GLN A 811 -26.91 -34.61 -10.89
CA GLN A 811 -28.07 -35.46 -11.20
C GLN A 811 -29.40 -34.75 -10.89
N PHE A 812 -29.50 -34.08 -9.75
CA PHE A 812 -30.67 -33.27 -9.40
C PHE A 812 -30.89 -32.15 -10.43
N THR A 813 -29.81 -31.51 -10.87
CA THR A 813 -29.84 -30.43 -11.86
C THR A 813 -30.33 -30.93 -13.21
N VAL A 814 -29.81 -32.06 -13.71
CA VAL A 814 -30.28 -32.66 -14.96
C VAL A 814 -31.77 -32.98 -14.89
N ASN A 815 -32.25 -33.52 -13.77
CA ASN A 815 -33.68 -33.80 -13.58
C ASN A 815 -34.55 -32.53 -13.65
N ALA A 816 -34.12 -31.45 -12.99
CA ALA A 816 -34.85 -30.18 -13.00
C ALA A 816 -34.90 -29.56 -14.42
N VAL A 817 -33.76 -29.56 -15.13
CA VAL A 817 -33.67 -29.03 -16.49
C VAL A 817 -34.46 -29.90 -17.49
N MET A 818 -34.46 -31.23 -17.33
CA MET A 818 -35.27 -32.12 -18.16
C MET A 818 -36.78 -31.90 -17.95
N LYS A 819 -37.24 -31.70 -16.70
CA LYS A 819 -38.65 -31.32 -16.44
C LYS A 819 -39.05 -30.01 -17.12
N TYR A 820 -38.12 -29.06 -17.20
CA TYR A 820 -38.32 -27.83 -17.95
C TYR A 820 -38.43 -28.09 -19.46
N PHE A 821 -37.54 -28.90 -20.03
CA PHE A 821 -37.61 -29.28 -21.45
C PHE A 821 -38.90 -30.04 -21.77
N ASP A 822 -39.34 -30.94 -20.89
CA ASP A 822 -40.60 -31.67 -21.02
C ASP A 822 -41.80 -30.71 -21.06
N LYS A 823 -41.77 -29.65 -20.25
CA LYS A 823 -42.81 -28.61 -20.25
C LYS A 823 -42.83 -27.80 -21.55
N ILE A 824 -41.68 -27.35 -22.06
CA ILE A 824 -41.65 -26.51 -23.26
C ILE A 824 -41.88 -27.29 -24.56
N PHE A 825 -41.60 -28.61 -24.57
CA PHE A 825 -41.82 -29.48 -25.72
C PHE A 825 -43.14 -30.28 -25.66
N GLY A 826 -43.98 -30.03 -24.64
CA GLY A 826 -45.34 -30.59 -24.57
C GLY A 826 -45.43 -32.03 -24.08
N HIS A 827 -44.44 -32.54 -23.35
CA HIS A 827 -44.36 -33.93 -22.90
C HIS A 827 -45.00 -34.18 -21.52
N VAL A 828 -45.68 -33.17 -20.93
CA VAL A 828 -46.36 -33.28 -19.63
C VAL A 828 -47.87 -33.36 -19.84
N ASN A 829 -48.49 -34.50 -19.50
CA ASN A 829 -49.96 -34.61 -19.41
C ASN A 829 -50.43 -33.99 -18.10
N GLU A 830 -51.12 -32.85 -18.16
CA GLU A 830 -51.81 -32.29 -16.99
C GLU A 830 -52.97 -33.21 -16.60
N GLN A 831 -52.77 -34.06 -15.58
CA GLN A 831 -53.89 -34.61 -14.83
C GLN A 831 -54.55 -33.45 -14.08
N LYS A 832 -55.70 -33.00 -14.59
CA LYS A 832 -56.66 -32.19 -13.82
C LYS A 832 -56.99 -32.96 -12.54
N ALA A 833 -56.65 -32.39 -11.40
CA ALA A 833 -57.08 -32.90 -10.12
C ALA A 833 -58.61 -32.85 -10.05
N ASN A 834 -59.25 -34.02 -10.16
CA ASN A 834 -60.66 -34.20 -9.85
C ASN A 834 -60.84 -33.96 -8.35
N THR A 835 -61.42 -32.82 -7.99
CA THR A 835 -61.93 -32.59 -6.65
C THR A 835 -63.28 -33.30 -6.54
N VAL A 836 -63.32 -34.39 -5.79
CA VAL A 836 -64.55 -35.06 -5.38
C VAL A 836 -65.20 -34.18 -4.32
N VAL A 837 -66.39 -33.64 -4.66
CA VAL A 837 -67.27 -32.98 -3.69
C VAL A 837 -67.88 -34.07 -2.82
N VAL A 838 -67.40 -34.20 -1.58
CA VAL A 838 -68.15 -34.85 -0.50
C VAL A 838 -68.75 -33.76 0.36
N ASN A 839 -70.07 -33.74 0.36
CA ASN A 839 -70.90 -32.82 1.11
C ASN A 839 -70.90 -33.26 2.58
N GLN A 840 -70.41 -32.44 3.51
CA GLN A 840 -70.86 -32.49 4.90
C GLN A 840 -70.57 -31.16 5.65
N SER A 841 -71.68 -30.52 6.02
CA SER A 841 -71.91 -29.68 7.19
C SER A 841 -70.91 -28.56 7.53
N HIS A 842 -71.26 -27.37 7.03
CA HIS A 842 -71.18 -26.06 7.68
C HIS A 842 -70.13 -25.83 8.79
N LEU A 843 -68.92 -25.46 8.38
CA LEU A 843 -68.26 -24.25 8.90
C LEU A 843 -67.77 -23.45 7.70
N SER A 844 -68.08 -22.16 7.67
CA SER A 844 -67.75 -21.27 6.54
C SER A 844 -66.27 -21.40 6.16
N TRP A 845 -65.96 -21.68 4.89
CA TRP A 845 -64.58 -21.74 4.38
C TRP A 845 -63.82 -20.44 4.69
N LEU A 846 -64.54 -19.31 4.74
CA LEU A 846 -64.03 -18.02 5.18
C LEU A 846 -63.52 -18.06 6.63
N PHE A 847 -64.19 -18.79 7.52
CA PHE A 847 -63.78 -18.97 8.91
C PHE A 847 -62.51 -19.83 9.03
N ILE A 848 -62.39 -20.91 8.26
CA ILE A 848 -61.18 -21.76 8.21
C ILE A 848 -60.00 -20.99 7.61
N PHE A 849 -60.24 -20.20 6.56
CA PHE A 849 -59.25 -19.35 5.94
C PHE A 849 -58.79 -18.23 6.90
N CYS A 850 -59.71 -17.62 7.65
CA CYS A 850 -59.39 -16.68 8.71
C CYS A 850 -58.63 -17.32 9.87
N ILE A 851 -58.94 -18.56 10.26
CA ILE A 851 -58.17 -19.31 11.28
C ILE A 851 -56.78 -19.62 10.75
N ALA A 852 -56.62 -20.05 9.49
CA ALA A 852 -55.33 -20.36 8.90
C ALA A 852 -54.43 -19.10 8.81
N ILE A 853 -54.98 -17.97 8.36
CA ILE A 853 -54.29 -16.67 8.40
C ILE A 853 -53.99 -16.29 9.84
N GLY A 854 -54.94 -16.47 10.75
CA GLY A 854 -54.78 -16.22 12.18
C GLY A 854 -53.63 -17.01 12.77
N VAL A 855 -53.49 -18.30 12.45
CA VAL A 855 -52.42 -19.19 12.90
C VAL A 855 -51.08 -18.80 12.28
N VAL A 856 -51.02 -18.46 11.00
CA VAL A 856 -49.79 -17.97 10.35
C VAL A 856 -49.33 -16.65 10.96
N LEU A 857 -50.28 -15.74 11.21
CA LEU A 857 -50.00 -14.47 11.91
C LEU A 857 -49.57 -14.73 13.36
N LEU A 858 -50.19 -15.68 14.07
CA LEU A 858 -49.79 -16.06 15.42
C LEU A 858 -48.39 -16.65 15.45
N LEU A 859 -48.05 -17.51 14.49
CA LEU A 859 -46.70 -18.06 14.35
C LEU A 859 -45.69 -16.96 14.01
N LEU A 860 -46.02 -16.03 13.12
CA LEU A 860 -45.16 -14.87 12.80
C LEU A 860 -44.97 -13.96 14.01
N ILE A 861 -46.05 -13.65 14.75
CA ILE A 861 -45.99 -12.86 15.98
C ILE A 861 -45.16 -13.59 17.03
N THR A 862 -45.34 -14.90 17.18
CA THR A 862 -44.57 -15.72 18.13
C THR A 862 -43.09 -15.72 17.76
N CYS A 863 -42.74 -15.89 16.48
CA CYS A 863 -41.36 -15.80 15.98
C CYS A 863 -40.76 -14.41 16.20
N LEU A 864 -41.53 -13.33 16.00
CA LEU A 864 -41.10 -11.95 16.27
C LEU A 864 -40.89 -11.73 17.77
N VAL A 865 -41.80 -12.17 18.63
CA VAL A 865 -41.67 -12.10 20.09
C VAL A 865 -40.43 -12.88 20.56
N LEU A 866 -40.25 -14.11 20.09
CA LEU A 866 -39.06 -14.93 20.37
C LEU A 866 -37.77 -14.25 19.89
N TYR A 867 -37.78 -13.65 18.70
CA TYR A 867 -36.66 -12.87 18.20
C TYR A 867 -36.37 -11.67 19.12
N GLY A 868 -37.42 -10.97 19.58
CA GLY A 868 -37.34 -9.86 20.54
C GLY A 868 -36.73 -10.23 21.89
N PHE A 869 -36.75 -11.50 22.30
CA PHE A 869 -36.06 -11.95 23.51
C PHE A 869 -34.54 -12.17 23.32
N THR A 870 -34.07 -12.28 22.07
CA THR A 870 -32.63 -12.33 21.77
C THR A 870 -31.98 -10.95 21.87
N GLU A 871 -30.71 -10.86 22.26
CA GLU A 871 -29.98 -9.59 22.35
C GLU A 871 -29.96 -8.82 21.02
N LYS A 872 -29.79 -9.53 19.89
CA LYS A 872 -29.85 -8.93 18.54
C LYS A 872 -31.24 -8.40 18.21
N GLY A 873 -32.31 -9.12 18.60
CA GLY A 873 -33.67 -8.68 18.35
C GLY A 873 -34.11 -7.51 19.22
N LYS A 874 -33.73 -7.49 20.51
CA LYS A 874 -33.92 -6.32 21.40
C LYS A 874 -33.29 -5.06 20.80
N LEU A 875 -32.03 -5.16 20.34
CA LEU A 875 -31.32 -4.05 19.72
C LEU A 875 -32.03 -3.57 18.44
N LYS A 876 -32.48 -4.51 17.59
CA LYS A 876 -33.17 -4.18 16.34
C LYS A 876 -34.54 -3.54 16.58
N TYR A 877 -35.31 -4.01 17.57
CA TYR A 877 -36.58 -3.40 17.97
C TYR A 877 -36.39 -2.03 18.61
N LYS A 878 -35.34 -1.84 19.43
CA LYS A 878 -34.98 -0.53 19.98
C LYS A 878 -34.62 0.46 18.87
N ASN A 879 -33.81 0.06 17.89
CA ASN A 879 -33.45 0.91 16.75
C ASN A 879 -34.64 1.22 15.85
N LEU A 880 -35.53 0.25 15.62
CA LEU A 880 -36.78 0.47 14.87
C LEU A 880 -37.71 1.44 15.60
N TRP A 881 -37.86 1.25 16.92
CA TRP A 881 -38.64 2.15 17.77
C TRP A 881 -38.06 3.56 17.75
N LEU A 882 -36.75 3.73 17.86
CA LEU A 882 -36.11 5.05 17.75
C LEU A 882 -36.31 5.66 16.37
N TYR A 883 -36.19 4.87 15.30
CA TYR A 883 -36.39 5.36 13.94
C TYR A 883 -37.82 5.90 13.70
N TYR A 884 -38.86 5.33 14.31
CA TYR A 884 -40.24 5.79 14.14
C TYR A 884 -40.71 6.77 15.24
N PHE A 885 -40.38 6.50 16.50
CA PHE A 885 -40.93 7.14 17.70
C PHE A 885 -39.89 7.83 18.59
N GLY A 886 -38.59 7.73 18.28
CA GLY A 886 -37.52 8.32 19.10
C GLY A 886 -37.67 9.84 19.24
N LYS A 887 -37.44 10.36 20.45
CA LYS A 887 -37.44 11.79 20.73
C LYS A 887 -36.06 12.39 20.41
N PRO A 888 -35.94 13.70 20.14
CA PRO A 888 -34.65 14.35 19.87
C PRO A 888 -33.56 14.03 20.90
N ILE A 889 -33.92 13.99 22.18
CA ILE A 889 -33.00 13.70 23.29
C ILE A 889 -32.39 12.29 23.22
N ASP A 890 -33.13 11.32 22.69
CA ASP A 890 -32.67 9.94 22.52
C ASP A 890 -31.60 9.85 21.43
N PHE A 891 -31.71 10.69 20.39
CA PHE A 891 -30.70 10.79 19.32
C PHE A 891 -29.46 11.53 19.79
N GLU A 892 -29.63 12.61 20.55
CA GLU A 892 -28.50 13.37 21.11
C GLU A 892 -27.64 12.51 22.04
N SER A 893 -28.27 11.68 22.87
CA SER A 893 -27.53 10.75 23.72
C SER A 893 -26.71 9.73 22.92
N ARG A 894 -27.11 9.39 21.69
CA ARG A 894 -26.35 8.48 20.82
C ARG A 894 -25.24 9.21 20.06
N TRP A 895 -25.55 10.37 19.48
CA TRP A 895 -24.58 11.18 18.76
C TRP A 895 -23.47 11.74 19.64
N ARG A 896 -23.62 11.75 20.98
CA ARG A 896 -22.52 12.09 21.89
C ARG A 896 -21.27 11.22 21.68
N TYR A 897 -21.42 9.99 21.18
CA TYR A 897 -20.29 9.11 20.89
C TYR A 897 -19.77 9.21 19.46
N SER A 898 -20.39 10.04 18.61
CA SER A 898 -19.97 10.18 17.21
C SER A 898 -18.54 10.69 17.07
N LEU A 899 -18.00 11.45 18.03
CA LEU A 899 -16.60 11.84 18.03
C LEU A 899 -15.66 10.63 17.92
N PHE A 900 -16.01 9.53 18.57
CA PHE A 900 -15.16 8.33 18.67
C PHE A 900 -15.51 7.29 17.59
N MET A 901 -16.75 7.30 17.09
CA MET A 901 -17.20 6.40 16.03
C MET A 901 -16.85 6.88 14.63
N ASP A 902 -16.92 8.19 14.43
CA ASP A 902 -16.84 8.80 13.10
C ASP A 902 -15.39 9.18 12.74
N MET A 903 -14.43 9.01 13.64
CA MET A 903 -13.02 9.37 13.43
C MET A 903 -12.15 8.16 13.09
N GLU A 904 -11.30 8.29 12.06
CA GLU A 904 -10.33 7.27 11.62
C GLU A 904 -8.92 7.57 12.16
N ASN A 905 -8.01 6.59 12.04
CA ASN A 905 -6.61 6.69 12.46
C ASN A 905 -5.96 7.99 11.93
N GLY A 906 -5.62 8.91 12.84
CA GLY A 906 -5.08 10.23 12.49
C GLY A 906 -6.04 11.42 12.62
N GLY A 907 -7.21 11.24 13.25
CA GLY A 907 -8.09 12.35 13.63
C GLY A 907 -8.91 12.94 12.48
N LYS A 908 -9.19 12.16 11.44
CA LYS A 908 -10.02 12.56 10.30
C LYS A 908 -11.42 11.97 10.45
N ASN A 909 -12.45 12.74 10.07
CA ASN A 909 -13.83 12.24 10.06
C ASN A 909 -14.06 11.34 8.83
N ALA A 910 -14.43 10.08 9.05
CA ALA A 910 -14.62 9.02 8.05
C ALA A 910 -15.51 9.42 6.88
N LEU A 911 -16.62 10.13 7.15
CA LEU A 911 -17.54 10.56 6.11
C LEU A 911 -16.92 11.64 5.21
N LEU A 912 -16.29 12.65 5.84
CA LEU A 912 -15.64 13.74 5.13
C LEU A 912 -14.45 13.23 4.30
N ASP A 913 -13.71 12.25 4.82
CA ASP A 913 -12.57 11.64 4.14
C ASP A 913 -13.01 10.82 2.93
N ALA A 914 -14.02 9.96 3.10
CA ALA A 914 -14.58 9.17 2.01
C ALA A 914 -15.13 10.04 0.86
N VAL A 915 -15.75 11.19 1.18
CA VAL A 915 -16.23 12.13 0.16
C VAL A 915 -15.07 12.88 -0.52
N ARG A 916 -14.02 13.23 0.23
CA ARG A 916 -12.81 13.83 -0.34
C ARG A 916 -12.07 12.88 -1.27
N GLU A 917 -12.13 11.59 -1.03
CA GLU A 917 -11.45 10.57 -1.84
C GLU A 917 -12.34 9.99 -2.94
N THR A 918 -13.57 10.49 -3.06
CA THR A 918 -14.59 9.97 -4.01
C THR A 918 -14.93 8.49 -3.77
N ASN A 919 -14.66 7.97 -2.56
CA ASN A 919 -14.87 6.59 -2.21
C ASN A 919 -16.33 6.35 -1.77
N LYS A 920 -17.18 6.06 -2.76
CA LYS A 920 -18.61 5.78 -2.55
C LYS A 920 -18.86 4.61 -1.59
N THR A 921 -18.00 3.58 -1.61
CA THR A 921 -18.17 2.39 -0.76
C THR A 921 -17.94 2.73 0.70
N ASN A 922 -16.83 3.39 1.01
CA ASN A 922 -16.52 3.83 2.39
C ASN A 922 -17.55 4.84 2.88
N MET A 923 -17.98 5.77 2.02
CA MET A 923 -19.05 6.73 2.35
C MET A 923 -20.35 6.01 2.71
N LEU A 924 -20.77 5.02 1.91
CA LEU A 924 -21.98 4.24 2.19
C LEU A 924 -21.84 3.40 3.46
N ASN A 925 -20.65 2.84 3.73
CA ASN A 925 -20.40 2.08 4.95
C ASN A 925 -20.49 2.98 6.18
N ALA A 926 -19.89 4.17 6.14
CA ALA A 926 -20.01 5.16 7.20
C ALA A 926 -21.48 5.58 7.42
N LEU A 927 -22.18 5.97 6.35
CA LEU A 927 -23.60 6.38 6.44
C LEU A 927 -24.52 5.29 6.99
N LYS A 928 -24.25 4.01 6.67
CA LYS A 928 -25.00 2.85 7.19
C LYS A 928 -24.78 2.61 8.68
N ARG A 929 -23.59 2.94 9.22
CA ARG A 929 -23.31 2.91 10.67
C ARG A 929 -23.95 4.07 11.44
N GLY A 930 -24.54 5.02 10.72
CA GLY A 930 -25.25 6.16 11.30
C GLY A 930 -24.36 7.31 11.75
N VAL A 931 -23.21 7.50 11.09
CA VAL A 931 -22.34 8.68 11.27
C VAL A 931 -23.11 9.99 11.07
N TYR A 932 -22.68 11.05 11.73
CA TYR A 932 -23.36 12.34 11.63
C TYR A 932 -23.10 13.00 10.27
N VAL A 933 -24.12 12.99 9.41
CA VAL A 933 -24.01 13.41 7.99
C VAL A 933 -23.66 14.89 7.79
N ASN A 934 -23.96 15.73 8.78
CA ASN A 934 -23.78 17.19 8.72
C ASN A 934 -22.49 17.67 9.39
N ALA A 935 -21.52 16.77 9.59
CA ALA A 935 -20.21 17.10 10.12
C ALA A 935 -19.48 18.14 9.23
N TYR A 936 -18.87 19.12 9.88
CA TYR A 936 -17.99 20.11 9.27
C TYR A 936 -16.53 19.68 9.39
N ASN A 937 -15.75 19.93 8.34
CA ASN A 937 -14.30 19.82 8.42
C ASN A 937 -13.67 21.07 9.08
N LYS A 938 -12.36 21.02 9.34
CA LYS A 938 -11.59 22.14 9.90
C LYS A 938 -11.64 23.44 9.07
N TYR A 939 -12.05 23.35 7.81
CA TYR A 939 -12.22 24.48 6.90
C TYR A 939 -13.68 24.95 6.82
N GLY A 940 -14.54 24.54 7.75
CA GLY A 940 -15.92 24.96 7.82
C GLY A 940 -16.80 24.49 6.65
N ASN A 941 -16.49 23.37 5.99
CA ASN A 941 -17.31 22.77 4.94
C ASN A 941 -17.89 21.42 5.38
N THR A 942 -19.15 21.15 5.06
CA THR A 942 -19.75 19.82 5.25
C THR A 942 -19.42 18.88 4.09
N ALA A 943 -19.67 17.58 4.26
CA ALA A 943 -19.53 16.59 3.19
C ALA A 943 -20.31 16.98 1.91
N LEU A 944 -21.51 17.55 2.07
CA LEU A 944 -22.32 18.00 0.94
C LEU A 944 -21.69 19.20 0.21
N HIS A 945 -21.05 20.14 0.93
CA HIS A 945 -20.30 21.24 0.31
C HIS A 945 -19.13 20.71 -0.52
N VAL A 946 -18.39 19.73 0.00
CA VAL A 946 -17.24 19.13 -0.69
C VAL A 946 -17.69 18.41 -1.96
N ALA A 947 -18.76 17.62 -1.89
CA ALA A 947 -19.33 16.93 -3.05
C ALA A 947 -19.82 17.91 -4.13
N ALA A 948 -20.52 18.98 -3.72
CA ALA A 948 -21.03 20.00 -4.64
C ALA A 948 -19.90 20.78 -5.34
N ARG A 949 -18.89 21.23 -4.58
CA ARG A 949 -17.72 21.96 -5.13
C ARG A 949 -16.95 21.14 -6.16
N ARG A 950 -16.90 19.81 -5.99
CA ARG A 950 -16.14 18.90 -6.85
C ARG A 950 -16.95 18.28 -7.99
N GLY A 951 -18.26 18.53 -8.07
CA GLY A 951 -19.11 17.98 -9.13
C GLY A 951 -19.49 16.50 -8.93
N HIS A 952 -19.30 15.94 -7.73
CA HIS A 952 -19.60 14.55 -7.43
C HIS A 952 -21.11 14.36 -7.15
N TRP A 953 -21.90 14.38 -8.22
CA TRP A 953 -23.36 14.38 -8.16
C TRP A 953 -23.94 13.11 -7.52
N GLU A 954 -23.34 11.94 -7.72
CA GLU A 954 -23.77 10.68 -7.08
C GLU A 954 -23.63 10.75 -5.57
N LEU A 955 -22.50 11.32 -5.09
CA LEU A 955 -22.24 11.47 -3.67
C LEU A 955 -23.20 12.50 -3.06
N ALA A 956 -23.42 13.62 -3.75
CA ALA A 956 -24.38 14.63 -3.34
C ALA A 956 -25.81 14.05 -3.23
N GLU A 957 -26.26 13.25 -4.20
CA GLU A 957 -27.57 12.59 -4.12
C GLU A 957 -27.66 11.60 -2.95
N ILE A 958 -26.62 10.81 -2.72
CA ILE A 958 -26.59 9.87 -1.59
C ILE A 958 -26.65 10.64 -0.27
N LEU A 959 -25.79 11.64 -0.06
CA LEU A 959 -25.78 12.45 1.16
C LEU A 959 -27.15 13.07 1.44
N ILE A 960 -27.80 13.65 0.42
CA ILE A 960 -29.16 14.21 0.55
C ILE A 960 -30.17 13.13 0.96
N LYS A 961 -30.14 11.94 0.33
CA LYS A 961 -31.03 10.82 0.67
C LYS A 961 -30.82 10.29 2.09
N TYR A 962 -29.63 10.48 2.67
CA TYR A 962 -29.30 10.13 4.05
C TYR A 962 -29.54 11.28 5.04
N GLY A 963 -30.22 12.35 4.63
CA GLY A 963 -30.64 13.44 5.50
C GLY A 963 -29.64 14.57 5.67
N ALA A 964 -28.67 14.73 4.75
CA ALA A 964 -27.79 15.90 4.74
C ALA A 964 -28.61 17.19 4.62
N ASP A 965 -28.36 18.12 5.53
CA ASP A 965 -29.03 19.42 5.54
C ASP A 965 -28.38 20.36 4.52
N ARG A 966 -29.19 20.76 3.55
CA ARG A 966 -28.77 21.58 2.41
C ARG A 966 -28.78 23.08 2.74
N SER A 967 -29.40 23.46 3.85
CA SER A 967 -29.48 24.85 4.32
C SER A 967 -28.25 25.29 5.11
N LEU A 968 -27.40 24.33 5.50
CA LEU A 968 -26.18 24.60 6.22
C LEU A 968 -25.24 25.49 5.40
N LEU A 969 -24.71 26.51 6.06
CA LEU A 969 -23.76 27.45 5.50
C LEU A 969 -22.33 27.03 5.87
N ASN A 970 -21.41 27.18 4.92
CA ASN A 970 -19.98 27.14 5.21
C ASN A 970 -19.47 28.50 5.74
N TYR A 971 -18.17 28.58 6.06
CA TYR A 971 -17.54 29.81 6.57
C TYR A 971 -17.62 31.01 5.61
N LYS A 972 -17.92 30.78 4.32
CA LYS A 972 -18.15 31.83 3.31
C LYS A 972 -19.63 32.23 3.19
N ASN A 973 -20.48 31.84 4.14
CA ASN A 973 -21.93 32.05 4.12
C ASN A 973 -22.62 31.50 2.87
N ARG A 974 -22.10 30.40 2.32
CA ARG A 974 -22.68 29.73 1.15
C ARG A 974 -23.27 28.39 1.57
N THR A 975 -24.44 28.08 1.03
CA THR A 975 -24.97 26.70 1.03
C THR A 975 -24.15 25.83 0.09
N ALA A 976 -24.28 24.51 0.20
CA ALA A 976 -23.60 23.58 -0.70
C ALA A 976 -23.94 23.84 -2.18
N GLU A 977 -25.19 24.19 -2.50
CA GLU A 977 -25.62 24.54 -3.85
C GLU A 977 -24.96 25.83 -4.36
N GLN A 978 -24.89 26.87 -3.52
CA GLN A 978 -24.21 28.14 -3.86
C GLN A 978 -22.68 28.01 -3.93
N TYR A 979 -22.13 26.91 -3.42
CA TYR A 979 -20.70 26.62 -3.44
C TYR A 979 -20.26 25.87 -4.71
N ILE A 980 -21.21 25.55 -5.61
CA ILE A 980 -20.92 25.13 -6.98
C ILE A 980 -20.22 26.31 -7.70
N PRO A 981 -19.05 26.11 -8.35
CA PRO A 981 -18.32 27.19 -9.01
C PRO A 981 -19.20 27.93 -10.03
N THR A 982 -19.22 29.27 -10.07
CA THR A 982 -20.07 30.03 -11.01
C THR A 982 -19.42 30.25 -12.39
N ASN A 983 -18.08 30.17 -12.46
CA ASN A 983 -17.30 30.55 -13.65
C ASN A 983 -17.23 29.47 -14.74
N PHE A 984 -17.81 28.27 -14.55
CA PHE A 984 -17.87 27.24 -15.60
C PHE A 984 -18.73 27.65 -16.81
N LYS A 985 -19.61 28.66 -16.65
CA LYS A 985 -20.45 29.18 -17.75
C LYS A 985 -19.68 30.14 -18.68
N HIS A 986 -18.59 30.76 -18.21
CA HIS A 986 -17.78 31.72 -18.97
C HIS A 986 -16.51 31.11 -19.59
N SER A 987 -16.05 29.95 -19.10
CA SER A 987 -14.93 29.18 -19.66
C SER A 987 -15.28 28.45 -20.97
N GLN A 988 -16.18 29.01 -21.79
CA GLN A 988 -16.55 28.46 -23.10
C GLN A 988 -15.56 28.82 -24.21
N ARG A 989 -14.57 29.71 -23.95
CA ARG A 989 -13.68 30.20 -25.01
C ARG A 989 -12.23 29.74 -24.96
N GLU A 990 -11.77 29.04 -23.92
CA GLU A 990 -10.41 28.51 -23.88
C GLU A 990 -10.39 27.11 -23.22
N MET A 991 -9.86 26.13 -23.97
CA MET A 991 -9.64 24.70 -23.66
C MET A 991 -10.86 23.76 -23.69
N GLU A 992 -10.98 22.96 -24.76
CA GLU A 992 -12.04 21.95 -24.95
C GLU A 992 -11.56 20.50 -24.70
N LYS A 993 -12.02 19.90 -23.59
CA LYS A 993 -12.67 18.56 -23.44
C LYS A 993 -12.95 18.30 -21.95
N GLU A 994 -11.96 18.59 -21.10
CA GLU A 994 -12.02 18.43 -19.64
C GLU A 994 -13.01 19.41 -18.97
N VAL A 995 -13.10 20.65 -19.51
CA VAL A 995 -14.07 21.67 -19.06
C VAL A 995 -15.51 21.28 -19.43
N LYS A 996 -15.71 20.55 -20.53
CA LYS A 996 -17.03 20.12 -21.02
C LYS A 996 -17.64 19.06 -20.10
N ASP A 997 -16.81 18.10 -19.66
CA ASP A 997 -17.21 17.03 -18.74
C ASP A 997 -17.50 17.55 -17.33
N LYS A 998 -16.61 18.40 -16.77
CA LYS A 998 -16.84 19.09 -15.49
C LYS A 998 -18.11 19.95 -15.50
N THR A 999 -18.42 20.62 -16.61
CA THR A 999 -19.66 21.40 -16.77
C THR A 999 -20.91 20.53 -16.73
N GLU A 1000 -20.87 19.34 -17.33
CA GLU A 1000 -21.99 18.39 -17.25
C GLU A 1000 -22.17 17.84 -15.82
N LEU A 1001 -21.08 17.54 -15.12
CA LEU A 1001 -21.10 17.11 -13.73
C LEU A 1001 -21.74 18.16 -12.80
N TYR A 1002 -21.35 19.43 -12.89
CA TYR A 1002 -21.96 20.49 -12.09
C TYR A 1002 -23.46 20.70 -12.41
N LYS A 1003 -23.86 20.57 -13.68
CA LYS A 1003 -25.29 20.61 -14.06
C LYS A 1003 -26.08 19.47 -13.39
N LYS A 1004 -25.53 18.26 -13.36
CA LYS A 1004 -26.16 17.12 -12.66
C LYS A 1004 -26.30 17.37 -11.16
N VAL A 1005 -25.30 18.02 -10.53
CA VAL A 1005 -25.41 18.46 -9.14
C VAL A 1005 -26.59 19.44 -8.98
N GLU A 1006 -26.67 20.50 -9.79
CA GLU A 1006 -27.80 21.45 -9.76
C GLU A 1006 -29.17 20.75 -9.94
N GLU A 1007 -29.26 19.79 -10.87
CA GLU A 1007 -30.49 19.01 -11.09
C GLU A 1007 -30.89 18.19 -9.87
N ILE A 1008 -29.93 17.65 -9.12
CA ILE A 1008 -30.19 16.90 -7.89
C ILE A 1008 -30.69 17.82 -6.78
N PHE A 1009 -30.07 18.99 -6.60
CA PHE A 1009 -30.55 19.98 -5.62
C PHE A 1009 -31.99 20.41 -5.92
N LYS A 1010 -32.31 20.68 -7.20
CA LYS A 1010 -33.68 20.96 -7.67
C LYS A 1010 -34.64 19.78 -7.46
N LYS A 1011 -34.24 18.56 -7.82
CA LYS A 1011 -35.04 17.33 -7.68
C LYS A 1011 -35.49 17.07 -6.24
N TYR A 1012 -34.67 17.43 -5.26
CA TYR A 1012 -34.95 17.24 -3.83
C TYR A 1012 -35.28 18.55 -3.09
N GLU A 1013 -35.48 19.67 -3.78
CA GLU A 1013 -35.74 21.00 -3.19
C GLU A 1013 -36.84 20.98 -2.11
N LYS A 1014 -37.93 20.26 -2.35
CA LYS A 1014 -39.09 20.15 -1.45
C LYS A 1014 -39.16 18.82 -0.69
N LYS A 1015 -38.07 18.05 -0.66
CA LYS A 1015 -38.00 16.73 -0.02
C LYS A 1015 -37.01 16.75 1.13
N SER A 1016 -37.45 16.35 2.31
CA SER A 1016 -36.59 16.13 3.48
C SER A 1016 -36.42 14.64 3.73
N PHE A 1017 -35.20 14.23 4.06
CA PHE A 1017 -34.88 12.86 4.44
C PHE A 1017 -34.48 12.82 5.91
N ARG A 1018 -34.85 11.75 6.61
CA ARG A 1018 -34.47 11.56 8.02
C ARG A 1018 -33.03 11.06 8.09
N MET A 1019 -32.24 11.62 9.00
CA MET A 1019 -30.87 11.13 9.27
C MET A 1019 -30.91 9.69 9.79
N SER A 1020 -29.88 8.90 9.47
CA SER A 1020 -29.72 7.55 9.98
C SER A 1020 -29.52 7.54 11.50
N VAL A 1021 -29.99 6.48 12.16
CA VAL A 1021 -29.81 6.30 13.60
C VAL A 1021 -28.40 5.75 13.85
N PRO A 1022 -27.58 6.38 14.70
CA PRO A 1022 -26.25 5.86 15.04
C PRO A 1022 -26.33 4.48 15.68
N GLU A 1023 -25.32 3.66 15.37
CA GLU A 1023 -25.04 2.45 16.13
C GLU A 1023 -24.78 2.76 17.61
N VAL A 1024 -25.00 1.77 18.48
CA VAL A 1024 -24.77 1.94 19.93
C VAL A 1024 -23.28 1.79 20.19
N PHE A 1025 -22.69 2.74 20.92
CA PHE A 1025 -21.27 2.64 21.30
C PHE A 1025 -21.09 1.49 22.30
N PRO A 1026 -20.29 0.47 21.98
CA PRO A 1026 -20.11 -0.65 22.88
C PRO A 1026 -19.31 -0.20 24.11
N THR A 1027 -19.80 -0.56 25.30
CA THR A 1027 -19.13 -0.24 26.58
C THR A 1027 -17.72 -0.83 26.68
N SER A 1028 -17.44 -1.92 25.95
CA SER A 1028 -16.11 -2.52 25.83
C SER A 1028 -15.09 -1.66 25.07
N SER A 1029 -15.56 -0.66 24.31
CA SER A 1029 -14.69 0.29 23.60
C SER A 1029 -14.48 1.59 24.38
N PHE A 1030 -15.00 1.66 25.61
CA PHE A 1030 -14.71 2.80 26.48
C PHE A 1030 -13.23 2.81 26.81
N HIS A 1031 -12.67 4.02 26.85
CA HIS A 1031 -11.38 4.33 27.43
C HIS A 1031 -11.65 5.38 28.50
N ILE A 1032 -11.55 4.97 29.76
CA ILE A 1032 -11.95 5.74 30.93
C ILE A 1032 -10.69 6.19 31.65
N TRP A 1033 -10.47 7.50 31.70
CA TRP A 1033 -9.44 8.11 32.53
C TRP A 1033 -10.06 8.59 33.84
N ILE A 1034 -9.30 8.47 34.93
CA ILE A 1034 -9.74 8.82 36.28
C ILE A 1034 -8.82 9.91 36.84
N GLU A 1035 -9.43 11.00 37.31
CA GLU A 1035 -8.71 12.11 37.93
C GLU A 1035 -8.11 11.71 39.28
N GLU A 1036 -6.89 12.20 39.55
CA GLU A 1036 -6.12 11.93 40.78
C GLU A 1036 -6.82 12.39 42.08
N ARG A 1037 -7.74 13.38 42.02
CA ARG A 1037 -8.48 13.86 43.21
C ARG A 1037 -9.64 12.95 43.65
N THR A 1038 -9.87 11.86 42.94
CA THR A 1038 -10.89 10.88 43.31
C THR A 1038 -10.44 10.03 44.50
N ASP A 1039 -11.34 9.26 45.10
CA ASP A 1039 -11.01 8.42 46.26
C ASP A 1039 -10.20 7.19 45.81
N ASP A 1040 -8.97 7.06 46.29
CA ASP A 1040 -8.02 6.01 45.86
C ASP A 1040 -8.58 4.59 46.04
N ASP A 1041 -9.28 4.30 47.15
CA ASP A 1041 -9.84 2.96 47.41
C ASP A 1041 -10.99 2.63 46.45
N VAL A 1042 -11.86 3.62 46.17
CA VAL A 1042 -12.92 3.46 45.16
C VAL A 1042 -12.31 3.31 43.76
N THR A 1043 -11.29 4.08 43.44
CA THR A 1043 -10.60 4.08 42.14
C THR A 1043 -9.90 2.75 41.90
N GLU A 1044 -9.11 2.24 42.85
CA GLU A 1044 -8.43 0.95 42.73
C GLU A 1044 -9.44 -0.20 42.53
N LYS A 1045 -10.55 -0.20 43.27
CA LYS A 1045 -11.63 -1.19 43.10
C LYS A 1045 -12.29 -1.10 41.72
N PHE A 1046 -12.57 0.12 41.26
CA PHE A 1046 -13.17 0.33 39.94
C PHE A 1046 -12.22 -0.11 38.82
N MET A 1047 -10.95 0.26 38.90
CA MET A 1047 -9.90 -0.12 37.94
C MET A 1047 -9.67 -1.63 37.93
N ALA A 1048 -9.67 -2.30 39.08
CA ALA A 1048 -9.57 -3.76 39.15
C ALA A 1048 -10.75 -4.46 38.46
N GLN A 1049 -11.96 -3.92 38.62
CA GLN A 1049 -13.17 -4.49 38.03
C GLN A 1049 -13.30 -4.21 36.52
N PHE A 1050 -12.84 -3.04 36.05
CA PHE A 1050 -12.97 -2.57 34.67
C PHE A 1050 -11.62 -2.34 33.99
N GLN A 1051 -10.62 -3.17 34.31
CA GLN A 1051 -9.23 -3.00 33.88
C GLN A 1051 -9.05 -2.90 32.36
N SER A 1052 -9.89 -3.56 31.57
CA SER A 1052 -9.79 -3.56 30.11
C SER A 1052 -10.22 -2.24 29.44
N ILE A 1053 -10.89 -1.35 30.17
CA ILE A 1053 -11.47 -0.11 29.64
C ILE A 1053 -11.06 1.14 30.43
N SER A 1054 -10.15 1.02 31.41
CA SER A 1054 -9.77 2.10 32.31
C SER A 1054 -8.25 2.27 32.43
N SER A 1055 -7.78 3.51 32.59
CA SER A 1055 -6.36 3.89 32.58
C SER A 1055 -6.06 5.04 33.54
N TYR A 1056 -4.86 5.03 34.15
CA TYR A 1056 -4.33 6.16 34.93
C TYR A 1056 -3.73 7.26 34.03
N GLU A 1057 -3.36 6.92 32.80
CA GLU A 1057 -2.77 7.86 31.84
C GLU A 1057 -3.81 8.39 30.86
N ILE A 1058 -3.72 9.69 30.55
CA ILE A 1058 -4.53 10.34 29.54
C ILE A 1058 -4.05 9.89 28.16
N MET A 1059 -4.96 9.36 27.34
CA MET A 1059 -4.70 8.95 25.97
C MET A 1059 -5.50 9.80 24.97
N SER A 1060 -5.06 9.87 23.73
CA SER A 1060 -5.83 10.52 22.64
C SER A 1060 -7.15 9.80 22.32
N THR A 1061 -7.28 8.53 22.70
CA THR A 1061 -8.49 7.71 22.55
C THR A 1061 -9.42 7.77 23.77
N THR A 1062 -9.10 8.58 24.79
CA THR A 1062 -9.90 8.71 26.01
C THR A 1062 -11.32 9.15 25.68
N THR A 1063 -12.29 8.33 26.05
CA THR A 1063 -13.72 8.57 25.79
C THR A 1063 -14.41 9.26 26.96
N HIS A 1064 -14.09 8.83 28.19
CA HIS A 1064 -14.72 9.31 29.42
C HIS A 1064 -13.64 9.76 30.41
N CYS A 1065 -13.92 10.86 31.10
CA CYS A 1065 -13.08 11.38 32.17
C CYS A 1065 -13.91 11.42 33.46
N ILE A 1066 -13.52 10.61 34.44
CA ILE A 1066 -14.11 10.60 35.77
C ILE A 1066 -13.43 11.68 36.60
N VAL A 1067 -14.22 12.64 37.05
CA VAL A 1067 -13.72 13.82 37.77
C VAL A 1067 -14.41 14.02 39.10
N LYS A 1068 -13.69 14.63 40.04
CA LYS A 1068 -14.23 15.00 41.34
C LYS A 1068 -15.17 16.20 41.18
N CYS A 1069 -16.39 16.07 41.67
CA CYS A 1069 -17.37 17.16 41.67
C CYS A 1069 -17.83 17.50 43.09
N ASP A 1070 -18.33 18.72 43.25
CA ASP A 1070 -19.00 19.14 44.48
C ASP A 1070 -20.38 18.45 44.66
N GLU A 1071 -21.05 18.73 45.78
CA GLU A 1071 -22.37 18.16 46.07
C GLU A 1071 -23.43 18.49 45.00
N ASN A 1072 -23.25 19.60 44.29
CA ASN A 1072 -24.12 20.09 43.22
C ASN A 1072 -23.75 19.53 41.83
N GLY A 1073 -22.71 18.70 41.73
CA GLY A 1073 -22.23 18.11 40.47
C GLY A 1073 -21.46 19.10 39.58
N VAL A 1074 -20.84 20.13 40.17
CA VAL A 1074 -19.97 21.10 39.49
C VAL A 1074 -18.51 20.66 39.63
N LEU A 1075 -17.79 20.64 38.51
CA LEU A 1075 -16.34 20.39 38.48
C LEU A 1075 -15.58 21.68 38.78
N GLU A 1076 -14.77 21.72 39.82
CA GLU A 1076 -13.86 22.85 40.09
C GLU A 1076 -12.43 22.46 39.71
N THR A 1077 -11.84 23.18 38.76
CA THR A 1077 -10.48 22.90 38.26
C THR A 1077 -9.84 24.12 37.62
N GLU A 1078 -8.52 24.25 37.81
CA GLU A 1078 -7.64 25.16 37.09
C GLU A 1078 -6.62 24.37 36.24
N ASN A 1079 -6.70 23.04 36.24
CA ASN A 1079 -5.80 22.18 35.50
C ASN A 1079 -6.09 22.27 33.99
N PHE A 1080 -5.08 22.72 33.24
CA PHE A 1080 -5.15 22.89 31.79
C PHE A 1080 -5.55 21.60 31.05
N ASP A 1081 -5.09 20.44 31.50
CA ASP A 1081 -5.38 19.16 30.83
C ASP A 1081 -6.86 18.81 30.95
N ILE A 1082 -7.46 19.02 32.13
CA ILE A 1082 -8.90 18.79 32.33
C ILE A 1082 -9.73 19.78 31.52
N LEU A 1083 -9.31 21.05 31.47
CA LEU A 1083 -9.96 22.06 30.63
C LEU A 1083 -9.85 21.70 29.14
N SER A 1084 -8.68 21.24 28.71
CA SER A 1084 -8.43 20.77 27.34
C SER A 1084 -9.31 19.57 27.00
N MET A 1085 -9.52 18.63 27.92
CA MET A 1085 -10.44 17.50 27.74
C MET A 1085 -11.88 17.96 27.54
N ILE A 1086 -12.35 18.93 28.33
CA ILE A 1086 -13.69 19.51 28.17
C ILE A 1086 -13.84 20.13 26.77
N LEU A 1087 -12.87 20.95 26.37
CA LEU A 1087 -12.94 21.71 25.12
C LEU A 1087 -12.80 20.79 23.88
N ASN A 1088 -11.99 19.73 23.96
CA ASN A 1088 -11.90 18.71 22.91
C ASN A 1088 -13.08 17.73 22.90
N GLY A 1089 -14.00 17.85 23.86
CA GLY A 1089 -15.29 17.14 23.85
C GLY A 1089 -15.29 15.77 24.50
N ALA A 1090 -14.32 15.46 25.38
CA ALA A 1090 -14.34 14.26 26.20
C ALA A 1090 -15.62 14.18 27.05
N ILE A 1091 -16.11 12.96 27.32
CA ILE A 1091 -17.34 12.78 28.10
C ILE A 1091 -16.99 12.87 29.59
N MET A 1092 -17.29 14.03 30.19
CA MET A 1092 -17.04 14.28 31.60
C MET A 1092 -18.14 13.66 32.47
N VAL A 1093 -17.75 12.81 33.42
CA VAL A 1093 -18.66 12.09 34.33
C VAL A 1093 -18.23 12.28 35.79
N GLN A 1094 -19.20 12.31 36.69
CA GLN A 1094 -18.98 12.50 38.12
C GLN A 1094 -18.39 11.24 38.77
N ASP A 1095 -17.51 11.41 39.76
CA ASP A 1095 -16.95 10.35 40.61
C ASP A 1095 -18.00 9.37 41.20
N LYS A 1096 -19.19 9.87 41.53
CA LYS A 1096 -20.34 9.04 41.99
C LYS A 1096 -20.71 7.91 41.04
N TRP A 1097 -20.38 8.03 39.75
CA TRP A 1097 -20.59 6.98 38.77
C TRP A 1097 -19.77 5.73 39.06
N MET A 1098 -18.54 5.87 39.56
CA MET A 1098 -17.70 4.73 39.96
C MET A 1098 -18.39 3.92 41.04
N THR A 1099 -18.88 4.59 42.08
CA THR A 1099 -19.59 3.95 43.18
C THR A 1099 -20.87 3.25 42.71
N ALA A 1100 -21.58 3.81 41.73
CA ALA A 1100 -22.75 3.17 41.13
C ALA A 1100 -22.38 1.91 40.33
N CYS A 1101 -21.32 1.97 39.53
CA CYS A 1101 -20.82 0.83 38.75
C CYS A 1101 -20.28 -0.32 39.62
N LEU A 1102 -19.66 0.01 40.76
CA LEU A 1102 -19.23 -0.98 41.75
C LEU A 1102 -20.42 -1.66 42.46
N LYS A 1103 -21.58 -0.99 42.57
CA LYS A 1103 -22.80 -1.57 43.13
C LYS A 1103 -23.58 -2.40 42.11
N ASP A 1104 -23.69 -1.91 40.87
CA ASP A 1104 -24.32 -2.61 39.74
C ASP A 1104 -23.51 -2.37 38.47
N HIS A 1105 -22.93 -3.45 37.94
CA HIS A 1105 -22.07 -3.39 36.76
C HIS A 1105 -22.82 -2.88 35.51
N LYS A 1106 -24.16 -2.97 35.48
CA LYS A 1106 -24.98 -2.45 34.37
C LYS A 1106 -25.00 -0.93 34.32
N GLU A 1107 -24.65 -0.22 35.39
CA GLU A 1107 -24.58 1.24 35.40
C GLU A 1107 -23.43 1.79 34.54
N ILE A 1108 -22.47 0.95 34.12
CA ILE A 1108 -21.42 1.35 33.16
C ILE A 1108 -22.01 1.81 31.81
N GLY A 1109 -23.17 1.27 31.41
CA GLY A 1109 -23.89 1.70 30.20
C GLY A 1109 -24.85 2.87 30.40
N HIS A 1110 -24.91 3.44 31.61
CA HIS A 1110 -25.84 4.49 32.01
C HIS A 1110 -25.12 5.78 32.48
N ASP A 1111 -23.92 6.02 31.94
CA ASP A 1111 -23.09 7.21 32.14
C ASP A 1111 -23.87 8.55 32.01
N SER A 1112 -24.87 8.60 31.11
CA SER A 1112 -25.72 9.77 30.87
C SER A 1112 -26.40 10.34 32.12
N LYS A 1113 -26.61 9.52 33.16
CA LYS A 1113 -27.17 9.96 34.45
C LYS A 1113 -26.18 10.78 35.29
N TYR A 1114 -24.87 10.63 35.05
CA TYR A 1114 -23.78 11.13 35.88
C TYR A 1114 -22.93 12.18 35.17
N LEU A 1115 -23.40 12.76 34.07
CA LEU A 1115 -22.63 13.75 33.30
C LEU A 1115 -22.37 15.01 34.12
N VAL A 1116 -21.18 15.58 33.93
CA VAL A 1116 -20.84 16.91 34.42
C VAL A 1116 -21.42 17.95 33.47
N LYS A 1117 -22.18 18.89 34.01
CA LYS A 1117 -22.84 19.95 33.21
C LYS A 1117 -22.14 21.30 33.31
N LYS A 1118 -21.44 21.53 34.43
CA LYS A 1118 -20.87 22.83 34.78
C LYS A 1118 -19.44 22.66 35.26
N VAL A 1119 -18.60 23.63 34.90
CA VAL A 1119 -17.21 23.73 35.36
C VAL A 1119 -17.02 25.11 36.02
N LYS A 1120 -16.36 25.14 37.18
CA LYS A 1120 -15.92 26.34 37.88
C LYS A 1120 -14.43 26.53 37.63
N PHE A 1121 -14.10 27.64 36.97
CA PHE A 1121 -12.73 28.02 36.60
C PHE A 1121 -12.46 29.44 37.10
N ASN A 1122 -11.42 29.61 37.92
CA ASN A 1122 -11.07 30.84 38.65
C ASN A 1122 -12.30 31.56 39.26
N GLY A 1123 -13.10 30.81 40.02
CA GLY A 1123 -14.26 31.35 40.73
C GLY A 1123 -15.52 31.59 39.88
N VAL A 1124 -15.46 31.44 38.55
CA VAL A 1124 -16.62 31.63 37.65
C VAL A 1124 -17.16 30.28 37.19
N ILE A 1125 -18.50 30.11 37.22
CA ILE A 1125 -19.17 28.88 36.80
C ILE A 1125 -19.63 28.99 35.34
N TYR A 1126 -19.21 28.05 34.51
CA TYR A 1126 -19.58 27.91 33.10
C TYR A 1126 -20.42 26.65 32.88
N ALA A 1127 -21.58 26.80 32.25
CA ALA A 1127 -22.52 25.70 31.99
C ALA A 1127 -22.38 25.13 30.55
N THR A 1128 -21.14 24.91 30.11
CA THR A 1128 -20.82 24.64 28.69
C THR A 1128 -20.21 23.26 28.44
N VAL A 1129 -19.99 22.45 29.48
CA VAL A 1129 -19.32 21.13 29.36
C VAL A 1129 -20.06 20.22 28.37
N LEU A 1130 -21.39 20.12 28.50
CA LEU A 1130 -22.21 19.34 27.57
C LEU A 1130 -22.25 19.94 26.16
N GLU A 1131 -22.26 21.26 26.05
CA GLU A 1131 -22.29 21.95 24.76
C GLU A 1131 -21.02 21.67 23.95
N TRP A 1132 -19.85 21.66 24.62
CA TRP A 1132 -18.58 21.31 24.00
C TRP A 1132 -18.56 19.84 23.57
N SER A 1133 -18.90 18.90 24.46
CA SER A 1133 -18.95 17.48 24.12
C SER A 1133 -19.87 17.20 22.93
N MET A 1134 -21.07 17.78 22.90
CA MET A 1134 -22.00 17.62 21.78
C MET A 1134 -21.52 18.27 20.48
N ALA A 1135 -20.97 19.48 20.56
CA ALA A 1135 -20.47 20.20 19.38
C ALA A 1135 -19.31 19.45 18.71
N MET A 1136 -18.38 18.92 19.52
CA MET A 1136 -17.26 18.12 19.02
C MET A 1136 -17.74 16.79 18.45
N ALA A 1137 -18.66 16.09 19.14
CA ALA A 1137 -19.18 14.81 18.68
C ALA A 1137 -19.95 14.90 17.36
N LYS A 1138 -20.67 16.00 17.12
CA LYS A 1138 -21.32 16.26 15.83
C LYS A 1138 -20.40 16.93 14.81
N SER A 1139 -19.17 17.25 15.19
CA SER A 1139 -18.23 18.06 14.39
C SER A 1139 -18.91 19.31 13.84
N GLU A 1140 -19.47 20.14 14.73
CA GLU A 1140 -20.06 21.43 14.33
C GLU A 1140 -19.00 22.36 13.70
N MET A 1141 -19.44 23.48 13.13
CA MET A 1141 -18.54 24.52 12.63
C MET A 1141 -17.44 24.82 13.66
N PRO A 1142 -16.15 24.65 13.31
CA PRO A 1142 -15.06 24.83 14.26
C PRO A 1142 -15.11 26.21 14.92
N TYR A 1143 -14.98 26.24 16.25
CA TYR A 1143 -15.25 27.45 17.05
C TYR A 1143 -14.37 28.63 16.62
N LEU A 1144 -13.09 28.36 16.34
CA LEU A 1144 -12.09 29.36 15.96
C LEU A 1144 -11.86 29.42 14.43
N CYS A 1145 -12.85 29.02 13.63
CA CYS A 1145 -12.74 29.05 12.16
C CYS A 1145 -12.47 30.48 11.65
N GLY A 1146 -11.33 30.67 10.99
CA GLY A 1146 -10.86 31.97 10.48
C GLY A 1146 -10.10 32.82 11.50
N VAL A 1147 -9.68 32.26 12.63
CA VAL A 1147 -8.80 32.88 13.63
C VAL A 1147 -7.36 32.45 13.40
N TYR A 1148 -6.43 33.39 13.53
CA TYR A 1148 -4.98 33.16 13.49
C TYR A 1148 -4.41 33.50 14.85
N VAL A 1149 -3.72 32.56 15.48
CA VAL A 1149 -3.26 32.68 16.87
C VAL A 1149 -1.74 32.77 16.90
N ALA A 1150 -1.21 33.75 17.64
CA ALA A 1150 0.20 33.83 17.98
C ALA A 1150 0.37 33.89 19.51
N VAL A 1151 1.32 33.11 20.03
CA VAL A 1151 1.67 33.12 21.45
C VAL A 1151 2.87 34.05 21.62
N VAL A 1152 2.70 35.08 22.45
CA VAL A 1152 3.68 36.13 22.69
C VAL A 1152 4.11 36.04 24.15
N MET A 1153 4.94 35.04 24.44
CA MET A 1153 5.48 34.73 25.77
C MET A 1153 6.90 34.16 25.60
N ARG A 1154 7.79 34.34 26.57
CA ARG A 1154 9.17 33.81 26.49
C ARG A 1154 9.25 32.31 26.73
N GLU A 1155 8.50 31.81 27.70
CA GLU A 1155 8.42 30.39 28.04
C GLU A 1155 6.97 30.02 28.34
N TYR A 1156 6.44 29.00 27.68
CA TYR A 1156 5.08 28.54 27.92
C TYR A 1156 5.03 27.01 27.97
N LYS A 1157 4.79 26.47 29.17
CA LYS A 1157 4.86 25.02 29.44
C LYS A 1157 3.84 24.20 28.66
N ASN A 1158 2.65 24.76 28.43
CA ASN A 1158 1.54 24.08 27.78
C ASN A 1158 1.41 24.44 26.28
N LEU A 1159 2.49 24.90 25.63
CA LEU A 1159 2.45 25.36 24.23
C LEU A 1159 1.93 24.31 23.27
N ILE A 1160 2.38 23.05 23.43
CA ILE A 1160 1.96 21.94 22.57
C ILE A 1160 0.45 21.68 22.75
N SER A 1161 -0.01 21.61 24.00
CA SER A 1161 -1.42 21.35 24.34
C SER A 1161 -2.34 22.48 23.88
N LEU A 1162 -1.90 23.75 24.02
CA LEU A 1162 -2.62 24.91 23.50
C LEU A 1162 -2.64 24.94 21.98
N ALA A 1163 -1.52 24.67 21.32
CA ALA A 1163 -1.44 24.62 19.86
C ALA A 1163 -2.37 23.54 19.30
N ALA A 1164 -2.41 22.36 19.95
CA ALA A 1164 -3.33 21.29 19.61
C ALA A 1164 -4.80 21.71 19.81
N LEU A 1165 -5.13 22.30 20.96
CA LEU A 1165 -6.48 22.79 21.27
C LEU A 1165 -6.96 23.82 20.21
N VAL A 1166 -6.14 24.84 19.94
CA VAL A 1166 -6.45 25.90 18.97
C VAL A 1166 -6.64 25.32 17.56
N THR A 1167 -5.75 24.42 17.14
CA THR A 1167 -5.81 23.79 15.82
C THR A 1167 -7.03 22.88 15.67
N ASN A 1168 -7.38 22.10 16.71
CA ASN A 1168 -8.56 21.24 16.73
C ASN A 1168 -9.87 22.06 16.57
N HIS A 1169 -9.87 23.31 17.04
CA HIS A 1169 -10.99 24.23 16.87
C HIS A 1169 -10.92 25.08 15.58
N GLY A 1170 -10.03 24.76 14.64
CA GLY A 1170 -10.02 25.31 13.27
C GLY A 1170 -9.28 26.64 13.11
N ALA A 1171 -8.53 27.06 14.11
CA ALA A 1171 -7.61 28.19 14.01
C ALA A 1171 -6.25 27.78 13.45
N VAL A 1172 -5.50 28.77 12.97
CA VAL A 1172 -4.13 28.58 12.48
C VAL A 1172 -3.14 29.12 13.51
N MET A 1173 -2.29 28.25 14.04
CA MET A 1173 -1.16 28.66 14.89
C MET A 1173 -0.07 29.26 14.00
N MET A 1174 0.31 30.49 14.30
CA MET A 1174 1.36 31.22 13.57
C MET A 1174 2.73 30.88 14.15
N SER A 1175 3.69 30.51 13.29
CA SER A 1175 5.10 30.31 13.68
C SER A 1175 5.86 31.62 13.88
N GLU A 1176 5.33 32.71 13.33
CA GLU A 1176 5.89 34.06 13.37
C GLU A 1176 4.82 35.06 13.81
N PHE A 1177 5.22 36.25 14.26
CA PHE A 1177 4.27 37.29 14.61
C PHE A 1177 3.47 37.72 13.36
N PRO A 1178 2.12 37.80 13.43
CA PRO A 1178 1.31 38.06 12.24
C PRO A 1178 1.36 39.52 11.82
N ASP A 1179 2.03 39.79 10.70
CA ASP A 1179 2.04 41.12 10.06
C ASP A 1179 0.66 41.44 9.48
N LYS A 1180 0.01 42.50 9.97
CA LYS A 1180 -1.33 42.91 9.51
C LYS A 1180 -1.42 43.15 7.99
N GLU A 1181 -0.30 43.47 7.34
CA GLU A 1181 -0.24 43.71 5.88
C GLU A 1181 -0.57 42.47 5.05
N LYS A 1182 -0.34 41.27 5.61
CA LYS A 1182 -0.67 39.98 4.98
C LYS A 1182 -2.17 39.63 5.04
N PHE A 1183 -2.94 40.39 5.83
CA PHE A 1183 -4.36 40.14 6.08
C PHE A 1183 -5.25 41.20 5.42
N ASN A 1184 -6.48 40.84 5.08
CA ASN A 1184 -7.46 41.79 4.57
C ASN A 1184 -7.99 42.65 5.71
N GLU A 1185 -7.86 43.96 5.57
CA GLU A 1185 -8.37 44.91 6.54
C GLU A 1185 -9.91 44.79 6.63
N GLY A 1186 -10.42 44.58 7.85
CA GLY A 1186 -11.85 44.38 8.07
C GLY A 1186 -12.32 42.92 7.99
N SER A 1187 -11.44 41.95 7.69
CA SER A 1187 -11.75 40.52 7.82
C SER A 1187 -12.12 40.16 9.26
N ARG A 1188 -13.04 39.21 9.44
CA ARG A 1188 -13.56 38.80 10.75
C ARG A 1188 -13.74 37.28 10.80
N PRO A 1189 -13.40 36.61 11.92
CA PRO A 1189 -13.67 35.19 12.07
C PRO A 1189 -15.16 34.86 12.07
N TYR A 1190 -15.52 33.70 11.52
CA TYR A 1190 -16.92 33.38 11.20
C TYR A 1190 -17.83 33.37 12.43
N LEU A 1191 -17.42 32.73 13.53
CA LEU A 1191 -18.21 32.66 14.77
C LEU A 1191 -17.89 33.79 15.76
N HIS A 1192 -16.96 34.69 15.39
CA HIS A 1192 -16.49 35.79 16.22
C HIS A 1192 -16.45 37.11 15.44
N SER A 1193 -17.55 37.46 14.76
CA SER A 1193 -17.62 38.63 13.87
C SER A 1193 -17.36 39.99 14.54
N HIS A 1194 -17.36 40.01 15.87
CA HIS A 1194 -17.11 41.18 16.71
C HIS A 1194 -15.65 41.35 17.13
N LEU A 1195 -14.78 40.39 16.81
CA LEU A 1195 -13.35 40.37 17.16
C LEU A 1195 -12.49 40.46 15.90
N GLY A 1196 -11.25 40.94 16.06
CA GLY A 1196 -10.24 40.91 15.01
C GLY A 1196 -9.70 39.47 14.81
N PRO A 1197 -9.29 39.10 13.58
CA PRO A 1197 -8.91 37.72 13.27
C PRO A 1197 -7.58 37.28 13.87
N LEU A 1198 -6.73 38.21 14.33
CA LEU A 1198 -5.41 37.92 14.89
C LEU A 1198 -5.48 37.87 16.42
N PHE A 1199 -5.46 36.68 17.00
CA PHE A 1199 -5.50 36.49 18.45
C PHE A 1199 -4.08 36.40 19.00
N LEU A 1200 -3.71 37.33 19.88
CA LEU A 1200 -2.41 37.34 20.55
C LEU A 1200 -2.58 36.89 22.00
N ILE A 1201 -2.01 35.73 22.32
CA ILE A 1201 -2.05 35.15 23.67
C ILE A 1201 -0.76 35.52 24.40
N ASN A 1202 -0.87 36.20 25.55
CA ASN A 1202 0.28 36.73 26.30
C ASN A 1202 0.20 36.40 27.80
N ASP A 1203 1.32 36.59 28.50
CA ASP A 1203 1.51 36.33 29.93
C ASP A 1203 1.09 37.50 30.83
N GLY A 1204 0.62 38.60 30.25
CA GLY A 1204 0.31 39.84 30.95
C GLY A 1204 1.53 40.70 31.29
N GLU A 1205 2.75 40.19 31.09
CA GLU A 1205 4.01 40.91 31.34
C GLU A 1205 4.54 41.59 30.06
N THR A 1206 4.24 41.01 28.91
CA THR A 1206 4.69 41.54 27.61
C THR A 1206 3.88 42.76 27.19
N ASP A 1207 4.56 43.89 26.90
CA ASP A 1207 3.91 45.13 26.46
C ASP A 1207 3.36 45.00 25.02
N LEU A 1208 2.04 44.88 24.92
CA LEU A 1208 1.27 44.84 23.66
C LEU A 1208 0.39 46.08 23.46
N SER A 1209 0.69 47.19 24.17
CA SER A 1209 -0.10 48.42 24.12
C SER A 1209 -0.29 48.98 22.71
N ALA A 1210 0.73 48.83 21.84
CA ALA A 1210 0.69 49.23 20.43
C ALA A 1210 -0.43 48.54 19.61
N TYR A 1211 -0.86 47.33 20.01
CA TYR A 1211 -1.85 46.54 19.28
C TYR A 1211 -3.27 46.67 19.84
N LYS A 1212 -3.42 47.21 21.05
CA LYS A 1212 -4.72 47.28 21.77
C LYS A 1212 -5.79 48.09 21.04
N ASN A 1213 -5.38 49.11 20.27
CA ASN A 1213 -6.28 49.99 19.53
C ASN A 1213 -6.51 49.56 18.07
N ASP A 1214 -5.76 48.56 17.58
CA ASP A 1214 -5.89 48.06 16.22
C ASP A 1214 -6.97 46.96 16.16
N LYS A 1215 -8.03 47.20 15.39
CA LYS A 1215 -9.21 46.32 15.30
C LYS A 1215 -8.93 44.97 14.62
N MET A 1216 -7.73 44.78 14.06
CA MET A 1216 -7.30 43.50 13.50
C MET A 1216 -6.81 42.53 14.57
N TYR A 1217 -6.31 43.04 15.70
CA TYR A 1217 -5.76 42.25 16.78
C TYR A 1217 -6.76 42.12 17.93
N THR A 1218 -6.83 40.92 18.50
CA THR A 1218 -7.57 40.61 19.71
C THR A 1218 -6.59 40.08 20.74
N LEU A 1219 -6.44 40.79 21.85
CA LEU A 1219 -5.48 40.44 22.91
C LEU A 1219 -6.17 39.59 23.97
N PHE A 1220 -5.53 38.50 24.37
CA PHE A 1220 -5.93 37.67 25.49
C PHE A 1220 -4.73 37.35 26.38
N THR A 1221 -4.91 37.41 27.68
CA THR A 1221 -4.11 36.57 28.59
C THR A 1221 -4.49 35.09 28.39
N GLU A 1222 -3.63 34.14 28.78
CA GLU A 1222 -3.98 32.70 28.76
C GLU A 1222 -5.31 32.44 29.47
N TYR A 1223 -5.48 33.05 30.64
CA TYR A 1223 -6.70 32.97 31.43
C TYR A 1223 -7.93 33.47 30.66
N GLU A 1224 -7.85 34.66 30.08
CA GLU A 1224 -8.98 35.25 29.34
C GLU A 1224 -9.32 34.43 28.09
N PHE A 1225 -8.33 33.84 27.44
CA PHE A 1225 -8.54 32.96 26.29
C PHE A 1225 -9.29 31.68 26.71
N LEU A 1226 -8.86 31.01 27.78
CA LEU A 1226 -9.55 29.83 28.31
C LEU A 1226 -10.97 30.16 28.79
N ALA A 1227 -11.15 31.28 29.49
CA ALA A 1227 -12.47 31.77 29.88
C ALA A 1227 -13.34 32.10 28.65
N PHE A 1228 -12.77 32.64 27.58
CA PHE A 1228 -13.45 32.89 26.31
C PHE A 1228 -13.94 31.59 25.67
N MET A 1229 -13.08 30.56 25.61
CA MET A 1229 -13.44 29.23 25.12
C MET A 1229 -14.54 28.61 25.99
N LEU A 1230 -14.39 28.62 27.31
CA LEU A 1230 -15.39 28.08 28.24
C LEU A 1230 -16.73 28.81 28.17
N LYS A 1231 -16.77 30.11 27.86
CA LYS A 1231 -18.03 30.85 27.63
C LYS A 1231 -18.77 30.40 26.39
N ARG A 1232 -18.06 29.88 25.38
CA ARG A 1232 -18.60 29.46 24.08
C ARG A 1232 -19.55 30.48 23.42
N ASN A 1233 -19.27 31.78 23.60
CA ASN A 1233 -20.09 32.84 23.00
C ASN A 1233 -19.92 32.88 21.48
N ILE A 1234 -21.03 32.83 20.73
CA ILE A 1234 -21.02 32.83 19.27
C ILE A 1234 -21.69 34.11 18.74
N LYS A 1235 -20.97 34.87 17.91
CA LYS A 1235 -21.53 35.95 17.09
C LYS A 1235 -21.16 35.69 15.63
N ARG A 1236 -22.11 35.12 14.89
CA ARG A 1236 -21.90 34.73 13.49
C ARG A 1236 -21.75 35.93 12.58
N ASP A 1237 -20.82 35.87 11.63
CA ASP A 1237 -20.79 36.81 10.51
C ASP A 1237 -21.99 36.54 9.59
N ARG A 1238 -22.78 37.58 9.33
CA ARG A 1238 -23.96 37.55 8.45
C ARG A 1238 -23.72 38.29 7.13
N SER A 1239 -22.49 38.71 6.86
CA SER A 1239 -22.12 39.36 5.61
C SER A 1239 -22.38 38.41 4.43
N LYS A 1240 -22.93 38.95 3.34
CA LYS A 1240 -23.28 38.15 2.15
C LYS A 1240 -22.06 37.58 1.44
N ASN A 1241 -20.92 38.27 1.54
CA ASN A 1241 -19.62 37.85 1.02
C ASN A 1241 -18.56 38.15 2.10
N PRO A 1242 -18.33 37.21 3.04
CA PRO A 1242 -17.28 37.36 4.05
C PRO A 1242 -15.92 37.53 3.38
N MET A 1243 -15.13 38.51 3.84
CA MET A 1243 -13.75 38.69 3.37
C MET A 1243 -12.88 37.54 3.87
N ASP A 1244 -11.99 37.05 3.02
CA ASP A 1244 -11.01 36.05 3.44
C ASP A 1244 -10.01 36.67 4.43
N GLY A 1245 -9.43 35.84 5.30
CA GLY A 1245 -8.50 36.32 6.33
C GLY A 1245 -7.22 36.88 5.72
N MET A 1246 -6.56 36.09 4.86
CA MET A 1246 -5.34 36.45 4.15
C MET A 1246 -5.62 37.01 2.75
N LYS A 1247 -4.69 37.79 2.22
CA LYS A 1247 -4.69 38.22 0.82
C LYS A 1247 -4.32 37.03 -0.08
N ASN A 1248 -5.02 36.86 -1.21
CA ASN A 1248 -4.95 35.66 -2.08
C ASN A 1248 -3.60 35.41 -2.80
N ASP A 1249 -2.55 36.18 -2.51
CA ASP A 1249 -1.24 36.15 -3.18
C ASP A 1249 -0.12 35.51 -2.31
N PHE A 1250 -0.48 34.73 -1.29
CA PHE A 1250 0.47 34.04 -0.39
C PHE A 1250 0.19 32.56 -0.23
#